data_AF-A0A3D0JGB3-F1
#
_entry.id   AF-A0A3D0JGB3-F1
#
_cell.length_a   1.000
_cell.length_b   1.000
_cell.length_c   1.000
_cell.angle_alpha   90.00
_cell.angle_beta   90.00
_cell.angle_gamma   90.00
#
_symmetry.space_group_name_H-M   'P 1'
#
loop_
_entity.id
_entity.type
_entity.pdbx_description
1 polymer ?
#
loop_
_entity_poly.entity_id
_entity_poly.type
_entity_poly.pdbx_seq_one_letter_code
_entity_poly.pdbx_strand_id
1 'polypeptide(L)'
;MAFAHLHLHTEYSLLDGMSKIPILVKRIKELGMDSVAITDHGVMYGVIDFYKACKAEGIHPVLGCEVYVAPGSRFDKSPDTERRYYHLLLLAENNKGYQNLMKIVSRGFSEGFYYKPRIDWEILEEYHEGIIATSACLAGEIPSAILSGDYEKAKEVAEKFIRVFGKDNFFLEMQDHGIAEQKTVNQALMRLHEELGIELIATNDCHYIYEEDAIAHDVLLCIQTKKTMNDEDRMHYHDGQFYVKSEEEMKRVFPYCLEALENTEKIAKRCNVEIEFGHYKLPKFDVPDGMTSWEYLRKLSYDGFKYYYGEGTEELKARLEYELNTIHSMGFVDYFLIVADYVNYAKAHGIAVGPGRGSAAGSMVAYCMHITDIDPIRFNLLFERFLNPERVTMPDIDIDFCYVRRPEVIEYVQEKYGKDKVAQITTFGTMLAKGVIRDVGRALGMPYGRVDQVAKLVPNEPKITLDLALKTSPDFKKLYDEDQEIKKLIDMSKKLEGLSRHASTHAAGVVISNAPVEDYVPLALSSDNMITTQFTMTTIEELGLLKMDFLGLRTLTVIQDTVNFVNEREDTKDKKNVKGFESGKLKIAEVDMSEKGIYDMIGAGQTVGIFQLESAGMTGFMKELKPTNIDDIIAGISLYRPGPMDFIPDYIKGKHDESSVVYACPELEHILKNTYGCIVYQEQVMQIVRDLAGYSYGRSDLVRRAMSKKKLKVMEQERKNFVYGNEDEIKEYEEELAAARAAGDAEKIKELEGKKIEVITGCVKNGIDPKVANHIFDSMISFASYAFNKAHAAGYAVVALETAYLKYHYPVEFMASLLTSMEGVTTKIMEYIYAARKMGIEILPPDVNSSNYYFTPKDGKIMYGLSAIKGLGKPVCDEISEERERGGEFKSLTDFVSRISSKNVNKRTIETLIKAGAFDKIEPNRNALFIAYPKILDKADANDDHGFTGQVSLFDLMSAEDKERNLEDNLPDVPDWSKQERLGYEKEVLGVYISG
;
A
#
# COMPACT_ATOMS: atom_id res chain seq x y z
N MET A 1 12.59 31.64 32.43
CA MET A 1 11.89 30.34 32.47
C MET A 1 11.38 30.11 31.07
N ALA A 2 11.31 28.87 30.62
CA ALA A 2 10.65 28.53 29.36
C ALA A 2 9.40 27.73 29.75
N PHE A 3 8.28 27.95 29.06
CA PHE A 3 7.08 27.14 29.17
C PHE A 3 7.09 26.11 28.03
N ALA A 4 6.46 24.94 28.20
CA ALA A 4 6.32 23.91 27.17
C ALA A 4 4.84 23.54 26.99
N HIS A 5 4.38 23.32 25.76
CA HIS A 5 3.05 22.75 25.54
C HIS A 5 3.08 21.24 25.75
N LEU A 6 2.41 20.73 26.80
CA LEU A 6 2.30 19.29 27.09
C LEU A 6 1.02 18.62 26.57
N HIS A 7 -0.02 19.40 26.23
CA HIS A 7 -1.27 18.91 25.66
C HIS A 7 -1.46 19.57 24.30
N LEU A 8 -1.14 18.82 23.24
CA LEU A 8 -1.10 19.32 21.87
C LEU A 8 -1.40 18.21 20.87
N HIS A 9 -2.32 18.53 19.95
CA HIS A 9 -2.77 17.68 18.87
C HIS A 9 -2.15 18.10 17.54
N THR A 10 -1.65 17.11 16.82
CA THR A 10 -1.08 17.24 15.48
C THR A 10 -2.10 16.85 14.42
N GLU A 11 -1.70 16.93 13.16
CA GLU A 11 -2.47 16.41 12.02
C GLU A 11 -2.84 14.91 12.12
N TYR A 12 -2.32 14.18 13.10
CA TYR A 12 -2.63 12.78 13.35
C TYR A 12 -3.76 12.54 14.35
N SER A 13 -4.23 13.56 15.07
CA SER A 13 -5.61 13.59 15.58
C SER A 13 -6.57 13.74 14.40
N LEU A 14 -6.80 12.66 13.65
CA LEU A 14 -7.38 12.69 12.29
C LEU A 14 -8.76 13.38 12.16
N LEU A 15 -9.48 13.59 13.26
CA LEU A 15 -10.81 14.19 13.26
C LEU A 15 -10.81 15.71 13.46
N ASP A 16 -9.84 16.26 14.18
CA ASP A 16 -9.86 17.63 14.69
C ASP A 16 -8.47 18.29 14.80
N GLY A 17 -7.38 17.57 14.58
CA GLY A 17 -6.03 18.11 14.58
C GLY A 17 -5.62 18.73 13.25
N MET A 18 -5.07 19.94 13.28
CA MET A 18 -4.60 20.69 12.10
C MET A 18 -3.10 21.03 12.16
N SER A 19 -2.43 20.76 13.27
CA SER A 19 -1.04 21.17 13.47
C SER A 19 -0.06 20.27 12.71
N LYS A 20 0.47 20.78 11.59
CA LYS A 20 1.49 20.07 10.79
C LYS A 20 2.82 20.02 11.52
N ILE A 21 3.35 18.82 11.76
CA ILE A 21 4.52 18.61 12.62
C ILE A 21 5.71 19.52 12.25
N PRO A 22 6.15 19.63 10.97
CA PRO A 22 7.31 20.46 10.63
C PRO A 22 7.09 21.96 10.86
N ILE A 23 5.85 22.44 10.77
CA ILE A 23 5.51 23.86 11.00
C ILE A 23 5.40 24.12 12.50
N LEU A 24 4.78 23.18 13.22
CA LEU A 24 4.64 23.22 14.68
C LEU A 24 6.01 23.37 15.35
N VAL A 25 6.97 22.50 15.05
CA VAL A 25 8.29 22.52 15.69
C VAL A 25 9.03 23.84 15.42
N LYS A 26 8.89 24.39 14.21
CA LYS A 26 9.45 25.71 13.89
C LYS A 26 8.78 26.82 14.70
N ARG A 27 7.46 26.76 14.85
CA ARG A 27 6.71 27.74 15.65
C ARG A 27 7.13 27.70 17.12
N ILE A 28 7.34 26.52 17.70
CA ILE A 28 7.83 26.35 19.07
C ILE A 28 9.18 27.06 19.25
N LYS A 29 10.11 26.84 18.30
CA LYS A 29 11.42 27.49 18.28
C LYS A 29 11.33 29.01 18.12
N GLU A 30 10.46 29.50 17.24
CA GLU A 30 10.21 30.94 17.05
C GLU A 30 9.70 31.62 18.32
N LEU A 31 8.90 30.91 19.12
CA LEU A 31 8.37 31.38 20.39
C LEU A 31 9.38 31.30 21.55
N GLY A 32 10.60 30.80 21.31
CA GLY A 32 11.66 30.70 22.30
C GLY A 32 11.51 29.52 23.27
N MET A 33 10.60 28.58 22.99
CA MET A 33 10.45 27.34 23.75
C MET A 33 11.46 26.30 23.25
N ASP A 34 11.97 25.47 24.15
CA ASP A 34 12.94 24.42 23.82
C ASP A 34 12.34 23.00 23.86
N SER A 35 11.08 22.86 24.29
CA SER A 35 10.41 21.58 24.52
C SER A 35 8.94 21.64 24.08
N VAL A 36 8.40 20.51 23.59
CA VAL A 36 6.98 20.38 23.21
C VAL A 36 6.54 18.91 23.21
N ALA A 37 5.28 18.65 23.53
CA ALA A 37 4.69 17.31 23.48
C ALA A 37 3.85 17.05 22.22
N ILE A 38 3.76 15.77 21.86
CA ILE A 38 2.74 15.21 20.97
C ILE A 38 1.79 14.36 21.80
N THR A 39 0.49 14.65 21.76
CA THR A 39 -0.53 13.93 22.54
C THR A 39 -1.81 13.74 21.74
N ASP A 40 -1.69 13.12 20.57
CA ASP A 40 -2.83 12.88 19.68
C ASP A 40 -3.92 12.00 20.34
N HIS A 41 -5.14 12.08 19.81
CA HIS A 41 -6.31 11.40 20.35
C HIS A 41 -6.28 9.88 20.16
N GLY A 42 -5.89 9.17 21.22
CA GLY A 42 -5.90 7.70 21.30
C GLY A 42 -4.97 7.01 20.30
N VAL A 43 -4.02 7.75 19.71
CA VAL A 43 -3.13 7.27 18.65
C VAL A 43 -1.74 7.86 18.82
N MET A 44 -0.75 7.18 18.23
CA MET A 44 0.65 7.56 18.21
C MET A 44 1.18 7.73 16.78
N TYR A 45 0.32 7.81 15.76
CA TYR A 45 0.69 7.78 14.35
C TYR A 45 1.89 8.66 13.96
N GLY A 46 1.96 9.89 14.47
CA GLY A 46 2.99 10.89 14.13
C GLY A 46 4.23 10.89 15.02
N VAL A 47 4.33 10.03 16.03
CA VAL A 47 5.34 10.13 17.10
C VAL A 47 6.78 10.11 16.57
N ILE A 48 7.08 9.24 15.60
CA ILE A 48 8.44 9.14 15.05
C ILE A 48 8.79 10.36 14.18
N ASP A 49 7.84 10.84 13.37
CA ASP A 49 8.06 12.02 12.54
C ASP A 49 8.20 13.29 13.40
N PHE A 50 7.43 13.38 14.49
CA PHE A 50 7.56 14.41 15.51
C PHE A 50 8.92 14.38 16.21
N TYR A 51 9.36 13.20 16.68
CA TYR A 51 10.66 13.02 17.31
C TYR A 51 11.80 13.47 16.40
N LYS A 52 11.80 13.03 15.14
CA LYS A 52 12.81 13.43 14.13
C LYS A 52 12.77 14.94 13.86
N ALA A 53 11.58 15.53 13.71
CA ALA A 53 11.43 16.95 13.46
C ALA A 53 11.96 17.80 14.63
N CYS A 54 11.65 17.42 15.86
CA CYS A 54 12.15 18.07 17.07
C CYS A 54 13.69 18.00 17.15
N LYS A 55 14.26 16.79 17.05
CA LYS A 55 15.72 16.60 17.09
C LYS A 55 16.45 17.39 15.98
N ALA A 56 15.87 17.48 14.78
CA ALA A 56 16.44 18.24 13.66
C ALA A 56 16.51 19.75 13.93
N GLU A 57 15.55 20.30 14.70
CA GLU A 57 15.50 21.73 15.05
C GLU A 57 16.15 22.05 16.40
N GLY A 58 16.62 21.03 17.15
CA GLY A 58 17.17 21.18 18.49
C GLY A 58 16.12 21.39 19.57
N ILE A 59 14.88 20.95 19.33
CA ILE A 59 13.77 20.97 20.28
C ILE A 59 13.69 19.60 20.98
N HIS A 60 13.43 19.60 22.28
CA HIS A 60 13.26 18.42 23.11
C HIS A 60 11.85 17.82 22.93
N PRO A 61 11.72 16.61 22.37
CA PRO A 61 10.42 15.98 22.14
C PRO A 61 9.90 15.29 23.41
N VAL A 62 8.67 15.61 23.81
CA VAL A 62 7.92 14.86 24.82
C VAL A 62 6.91 13.96 24.11
N LEU A 63 6.99 12.65 24.32
CA LEU A 63 6.13 11.68 23.64
C LEU A 63 4.96 11.30 24.54
N GLY A 64 3.74 11.45 24.05
CA GLY A 64 2.54 11.15 24.81
C GLY A 64 1.35 10.75 23.94
N CYS A 65 0.20 10.60 24.58
CA CYS A 65 -1.08 10.29 23.95
C CYS A 65 -2.21 10.75 24.88
N GLU A 66 -3.25 11.35 24.31
CA GLU A 66 -4.51 11.54 25.05
C GLU A 66 -5.39 10.31 24.84
N VAL A 67 -5.40 9.39 25.80
CA VAL A 67 -6.10 8.10 25.70
C VAL A 67 -7.56 8.22 26.16
N TYR A 68 -8.41 7.31 25.67
CA TYR A 68 -9.80 7.22 26.10
C TYR A 68 -9.95 6.18 27.21
N VAL A 69 -10.52 6.55 28.35
CA VAL A 69 -10.71 5.63 29.49
C VAL A 69 -12.19 5.27 29.63
N ALA A 70 -12.51 3.98 29.63
CA ALA A 70 -13.87 3.50 29.90
C ALA A 70 -14.26 3.77 31.37
N PRO A 71 -15.51 4.16 31.66
CA PRO A 71 -15.95 4.34 33.05
C PRO A 71 -15.91 3.04 33.88
N GLY A 72 -16.07 1.90 33.21
CA GLY A 72 -16.02 0.56 33.78
C GLY A 72 -14.93 -0.28 33.08
N SER A 73 -15.35 -1.37 32.43
CA SER A 73 -14.43 -2.22 31.67
C SER A 73 -14.27 -1.72 30.23
N ARG A 74 -13.07 -1.89 29.66
CA ARG A 74 -12.83 -1.63 28.22
C ARG A 74 -13.70 -2.49 27.30
N PHE A 75 -14.15 -3.66 27.78
CA PHE A 75 -15.02 -4.58 27.05
C PHE A 75 -16.50 -4.18 27.03
N ASP A 76 -16.91 -3.18 27.82
CA ASP A 76 -18.31 -2.77 27.95
C ASP A 76 -18.80 -2.04 26.68
N LYS A 77 -19.81 -2.60 26.00
CA LYS A 77 -20.43 -2.01 24.79
C LYS A 77 -21.89 -1.58 25.00
N SER A 78 -22.33 -1.45 26.26
CA SER A 78 -23.73 -1.14 26.57
C SER A 78 -24.09 0.32 26.22
N PRO A 79 -25.20 0.54 25.49
CA PRO A 79 -25.70 1.88 25.18
C PRO A 79 -26.30 2.61 26.39
N ASP A 80 -26.55 1.90 27.51
CA ASP A 80 -27.25 2.44 28.70
C ASP A 80 -26.35 3.25 29.65
N THR A 81 -25.08 3.47 29.30
CA THR A 81 -24.18 4.32 30.08
C THR A 81 -24.34 5.78 29.65
N GLU A 82 -24.64 6.68 30.60
CA GLU A 82 -24.75 8.13 30.33
C GLU A 82 -23.49 8.72 29.68
N ARG A 83 -22.32 8.14 30.00
CA ARG A 83 -21.03 8.53 29.45
C ARG A 83 -20.26 7.32 28.93
N ARG A 84 -19.72 7.44 27.71
CA ARG A 84 -19.06 6.32 27.02
C ARG A 84 -17.57 6.17 27.33
N TYR A 85 -16.90 7.28 27.65
CA TYR A 85 -15.48 7.35 27.99
C TYR A 85 -15.11 8.72 28.61
N TYR A 86 -13.91 8.77 29.18
CA TYR A 86 -13.19 9.97 29.63
C TYR A 86 -11.89 10.16 28.83
N HIS A 87 -11.33 11.36 28.87
CA HIS A 87 -9.98 11.62 28.36
C HIS A 87 -8.95 11.48 29.50
N LEU A 88 -7.73 11.05 29.16
CA LEU A 88 -6.59 10.99 30.07
C LEU A 88 -5.31 11.29 29.29
N LEU A 89 -4.54 12.28 29.71
CA LEU A 89 -3.25 12.59 29.10
C LEU A 89 -2.15 11.74 29.73
N LEU A 90 -1.41 10.99 28.91
CA LEU A 90 -0.28 10.19 29.34
C LEU A 90 0.98 10.62 28.61
N LEU A 91 2.08 10.82 29.34
CA LEU A 91 3.39 11.19 28.83
C LEU A 91 4.41 10.11 29.21
N ALA A 92 5.26 9.72 28.27
CA ALA A 92 6.37 8.81 28.52
C ALA A 92 7.52 9.57 29.20
N GLU A 93 7.76 9.29 30.48
CA GLU A 93 8.88 9.88 31.23
C GLU A 93 10.22 9.31 30.75
N ASN A 94 10.24 8.06 30.32
CA ASN A 94 11.46 7.36 29.89
C ASN A 94 11.14 6.24 28.88
N ASN A 95 12.16 5.52 28.41
CA ASN A 95 11.98 4.42 27.46
C ASN A 95 11.02 3.31 27.93
N LYS A 96 10.93 3.02 29.24
CA LYS A 96 9.97 2.05 29.79
C LYS A 96 8.54 2.61 29.71
N GLY A 97 8.38 3.89 30.02
CA GLY A 97 7.14 4.63 29.77
C GLY A 97 6.72 4.59 28.30
N TYR A 98 7.64 4.81 27.37
CA TYR A 98 7.33 4.76 25.93
C TYR A 98 6.86 3.36 25.49
N GLN A 99 7.52 2.30 25.96
CA GLN A 99 7.08 0.92 25.72
C GLN A 99 5.69 0.65 26.29
N ASN A 100 5.45 1.06 27.53
CA ASN A 100 4.16 0.90 28.18
C ASN A 100 3.06 1.71 27.47
N LEU A 101 3.34 2.93 27.02
CA LEU A 101 2.41 3.76 26.26
C LEU A 101 1.99 3.09 24.94
N MET A 102 2.94 2.48 24.22
CA MET A 102 2.62 1.70 23.01
C MET A 102 1.67 0.54 23.32
N LYS A 103 1.85 -0.16 24.45
CA LYS A 103 0.94 -1.24 24.88
C LYS A 103 -0.44 -0.72 25.26
N ILE A 104 -0.51 0.35 26.06
CA ILE A 104 -1.77 0.99 26.47
C ILE A 104 -2.59 1.37 25.22
N VAL A 105 -1.95 2.07 24.27
CA VAL A 105 -2.62 2.51 23.03
C VAL A 105 -3.03 1.30 22.18
N SER A 106 -2.16 0.30 22.03
CA SER A 106 -2.45 -0.92 21.24
C SER A 106 -3.66 -1.68 21.80
N ARG A 107 -3.72 -1.86 23.13
CA ARG A 107 -4.80 -2.57 23.82
C ARG A 107 -6.13 -1.82 23.74
N GLY A 108 -6.07 -0.48 23.71
CA GLY A 108 -7.24 0.34 23.41
C GLY A 108 -7.90 -0.03 22.07
N PHE A 109 -7.11 -0.36 21.05
CA PHE A 109 -7.61 -0.82 19.76
C PHE A 109 -7.93 -2.32 19.76
N SER A 110 -7.01 -3.19 20.18
CA SER A 110 -7.18 -4.64 20.03
C SER A 110 -8.28 -5.22 20.94
N GLU A 111 -8.55 -4.60 22.09
CA GLU A 111 -9.49 -5.10 23.10
C GLU A 111 -10.67 -4.17 23.35
N GLY A 112 -10.41 -2.87 23.51
CA GLY A 112 -11.39 -1.92 24.03
C GLY A 112 -12.10 -1.05 22.99
N PHE A 113 -11.95 -1.37 21.70
CA PHE A 113 -12.54 -0.56 20.63
C PHE A 113 -14.07 -0.67 20.62
N TYR A 114 -14.72 0.49 20.75
CA TYR A 114 -16.17 0.64 20.58
C TYR A 114 -16.48 1.71 19.52
N TYR A 115 -16.53 2.98 19.92
CA TYR A 115 -16.49 4.13 18.99
C TYR A 115 -15.10 4.78 18.94
N LYS A 116 -14.33 4.56 20.00
CA LYS A 116 -12.97 5.05 20.23
C LYS A 116 -12.16 3.89 20.83
N PRO A 117 -10.82 3.89 20.70
CA PRO A 117 -9.95 2.89 21.31
C PRO A 117 -9.86 3.16 22.82
N ARG A 118 -10.68 2.49 23.63
CA ARG A 118 -10.75 2.76 25.08
C ARG A 118 -9.91 1.77 25.87
N ILE A 119 -9.27 2.26 26.92
CA ILE A 119 -8.59 1.46 27.93
C ILE A 119 -9.41 1.47 29.23
N ASP A 120 -8.93 0.81 30.25
CA ASP A 120 -9.50 0.83 31.60
C ASP A 120 -8.41 0.82 32.67
N TRP A 121 -8.85 0.80 33.93
CA TRP A 121 -7.96 0.83 35.08
C TRP A 121 -7.07 -0.42 35.19
N GLU A 122 -7.48 -1.58 34.69
CA GLU A 122 -6.64 -2.79 34.69
C GLU A 122 -5.41 -2.57 33.81
N ILE A 123 -5.61 -2.07 32.59
CA ILE A 123 -4.51 -1.72 31.68
C ILE A 123 -3.62 -0.62 32.26
N LEU A 124 -4.20 0.39 32.89
CA LEU A 124 -3.42 1.47 33.52
C LEU A 124 -2.59 0.95 34.69
N GLU A 125 -3.14 0.08 35.55
CA GLU A 125 -2.43 -0.53 36.67
C GLU A 125 -1.29 -1.45 36.19
N GLU A 126 -1.49 -2.20 35.11
CA GLU A 126 -0.46 -3.08 34.54
C GLU A 126 0.70 -2.30 33.90
N TYR A 127 0.41 -1.20 33.19
CA TYR A 127 1.38 -0.47 32.36
C TYR A 127 1.71 0.95 32.88
N HIS A 128 1.56 1.22 34.18
CA HIS A 128 1.80 2.56 34.77
C HIS A 128 3.29 2.98 34.83
N GLU A 129 4.23 2.03 34.88
CA GLU A 129 5.64 2.33 35.14
C GLU A 129 6.23 3.28 34.07
N GLY A 130 6.90 4.36 34.51
CA GLY A 130 7.52 5.34 33.62
C GLY A 130 6.54 6.26 32.88
N ILE A 131 5.26 6.27 33.28
CA ILE A 131 4.23 7.16 32.73
C ILE A 131 3.94 8.30 33.70
N ILE A 132 3.86 9.52 33.16
CA ILE A 132 3.28 10.68 33.84
C ILE A 132 1.85 10.87 33.32
N ALA A 133 0.89 10.98 34.24
CA ALA A 133 -0.53 11.18 33.92
C ALA A 133 -1.02 12.55 34.40
N THR A 134 -2.03 13.10 33.73
CA THR A 134 -2.66 14.37 34.13
C THR A 134 -4.17 14.22 34.26
N SER A 135 -4.85 15.16 34.91
CA SER A 135 -6.33 15.15 34.98
C SER A 135 -7.05 15.46 33.66
N ALA A 136 -6.30 15.75 32.59
CA ALA A 136 -6.77 16.05 31.23
C ALA A 136 -7.70 17.28 31.10
N CYS A 137 -8.31 17.44 29.92
CA CYS A 137 -9.26 18.49 29.58
C CYS A 137 -10.61 18.31 30.28
N LEU A 138 -11.61 19.15 29.96
CA LEU A 138 -12.98 19.04 30.51
C LEU A 138 -13.61 17.65 30.34
N ALA A 139 -13.14 16.86 29.36
CA ALA A 139 -13.60 15.51 29.13
C ALA A 139 -12.97 14.44 30.05
N GLY A 140 -12.01 14.81 30.90
CA GLY A 140 -11.38 13.93 31.89
C GLY A 140 -12.30 13.56 33.06
N GLU A 141 -11.99 12.45 33.74
CA GLU A 141 -12.87 11.91 34.80
C GLU A 141 -13.02 12.87 35.99
N ILE A 142 -11.92 13.50 36.42
CA ILE A 142 -11.92 14.48 37.53
C ILE A 142 -12.69 15.76 37.15
N PRO A 143 -12.36 16.47 36.05
CA PRO A 143 -13.16 17.62 35.59
C PRO A 143 -14.65 17.30 35.43
N SER A 144 -14.97 16.12 34.93
CA SER A 144 -16.34 15.69 34.71
C SER A 144 -17.11 15.49 36.02
N ALA A 145 -16.50 14.86 37.02
CA ALA A 145 -17.10 14.72 38.34
C ALA A 145 -17.35 16.08 39.00
N ILE A 146 -16.41 17.03 38.85
CA ILE A 146 -16.56 18.40 39.33
C ILE A 146 -17.75 19.10 38.66
N LEU A 147 -17.88 19.00 37.34
CA LEU A 147 -18.99 19.61 36.59
C LEU A 147 -20.35 19.01 36.92
N SER A 148 -20.40 17.74 37.28
CA SER A 148 -21.60 17.06 37.80
C SER A 148 -21.91 17.41 39.26
N GLY A 149 -21.10 18.24 39.92
CA GLY A 149 -21.27 18.65 41.31
C GLY A 149 -20.79 17.62 42.35
N ASP A 150 -20.08 16.58 41.92
CA ASP A 150 -19.59 15.49 42.77
C ASP A 150 -18.08 15.64 43.07
N TYR A 151 -17.77 16.57 43.97
CA TYR A 151 -16.38 16.84 44.38
C TYR A 151 -15.73 15.66 45.10
N GLU A 152 -16.49 14.89 45.88
CA GLU A 152 -15.95 13.73 46.60
C GLU A 152 -15.54 12.64 45.60
N LYS A 153 -16.34 12.39 44.56
CA LYS A 153 -15.93 11.50 43.48
C LYS A 153 -14.67 11.98 42.78
N ALA A 154 -14.56 13.28 42.49
CA ALA A 154 -13.37 13.86 41.88
C ALA A 154 -12.10 13.61 42.74
N LYS A 155 -12.24 13.75 44.06
CA LYS A 155 -11.18 13.47 45.03
C LYS A 155 -10.80 11.99 45.08
N GLU A 156 -11.78 11.08 45.12
CA GLU A 156 -11.56 9.63 45.10
C GLU A 156 -10.79 9.19 43.84
N VAL A 157 -11.14 9.77 42.69
CA VAL A 157 -10.47 9.50 41.41
C VAL A 157 -9.03 10.04 41.43
N ALA A 158 -8.80 11.25 41.95
CA ALA A 158 -7.45 11.79 42.12
C ALA A 158 -6.57 10.91 43.02
N GLU A 159 -7.11 10.43 44.14
CA GLU A 159 -6.42 9.48 45.02
C GLU A 159 -6.13 8.15 44.31
N LYS A 160 -7.03 7.69 43.43
CA LYS A 160 -6.80 6.50 42.61
C LYS A 160 -5.63 6.71 41.65
N PHE A 161 -5.56 7.85 40.96
CA PHE A 161 -4.42 8.18 40.11
C PHE A 161 -3.10 8.22 40.90
N ILE A 162 -3.07 8.82 42.09
CA ILE A 162 -1.89 8.80 42.98
C ILE A 162 -1.48 7.35 43.30
N ARG A 163 -2.44 6.47 43.60
CA ARG A 163 -2.12 5.06 43.92
C ARG A 163 -1.51 4.31 42.74
N VAL A 164 -1.94 4.61 41.51
CA VAL A 164 -1.48 3.91 40.30
C VAL A 164 -0.16 4.49 39.78
N PHE A 165 -0.08 5.80 39.56
CA PHE A 165 1.09 6.42 38.94
C PHE A 165 2.15 6.85 39.96
N GLY A 166 1.74 7.09 41.20
CA GLY A 166 2.56 7.72 42.22
C GLY A 166 2.31 9.22 42.32
N LYS A 167 2.57 9.78 43.50
CA LYS A 167 2.32 11.20 43.80
C LYS A 167 3.11 12.16 42.90
N ASP A 168 4.33 11.76 42.51
CA ASP A 168 5.23 12.59 41.70
C ASP A 168 5.00 12.44 40.18
N ASN A 169 4.08 11.56 39.78
CA ASN A 169 3.78 11.23 38.38
C ASN A 169 2.31 11.47 38.00
N PHE A 170 1.53 12.06 38.90
CA PHE A 170 0.17 12.51 38.61
C PHE A 170 0.04 14.00 38.87
N PHE A 171 -0.55 14.73 37.92
CA PHE A 171 -0.67 16.18 37.95
C PHE A 171 -2.10 16.65 37.67
N LEU A 172 -2.51 17.74 38.31
CA LEU A 172 -3.80 18.39 38.04
C LEU A 172 -3.61 19.40 36.89
N GLU A 173 -4.28 19.15 35.77
CA GLU A 173 -4.14 19.94 34.55
C GLU A 173 -5.15 21.08 34.49
N MET A 174 -4.62 22.30 34.37
CA MET A 174 -5.39 23.52 34.25
C MET A 174 -5.37 24.05 32.82
N GLN A 175 -6.57 24.35 32.31
CA GLN A 175 -6.80 24.95 30.99
C GLN A 175 -7.76 26.13 31.15
N ASP A 176 -7.56 27.21 30.40
CA ASP A 176 -8.48 28.36 30.41
C ASP A 176 -8.52 29.03 29.03
N HIS A 177 -9.62 28.78 28.33
CA HIS A 177 -9.95 29.32 27.01
C HIS A 177 -11.02 30.41 27.12
N GLY A 178 -11.36 30.88 28.33
CA GLY A 178 -12.49 31.77 28.58
C GLY A 178 -13.82 31.05 28.82
N ILE A 179 -13.85 29.72 28.73
CA ILE A 179 -15.03 28.86 28.93
C ILE A 179 -15.44 28.85 30.42
N ALA A 180 -16.74 28.96 30.71
CA ALA A 180 -17.24 29.08 32.08
C ALA A 180 -16.97 27.81 32.92
N GLU A 181 -17.14 26.65 32.31
CA GLU A 181 -16.90 25.33 32.88
C GLU A 181 -15.44 25.16 33.32
N GLN A 182 -14.48 25.67 32.54
CA GLN A 182 -13.05 25.64 32.89
C GLN A 182 -12.75 26.45 34.15
N LYS A 183 -13.42 27.59 34.36
CA LYS A 183 -13.24 28.38 35.58
C LYS A 183 -13.71 27.64 36.82
N THR A 184 -14.85 26.96 36.73
CA THR A 184 -15.38 26.11 37.81
C THR A 184 -14.43 24.95 38.11
N VAL A 185 -13.94 24.26 37.08
CA VAL A 185 -12.99 23.16 37.22
C VAL A 185 -11.68 23.65 37.84
N ASN A 186 -11.08 24.73 37.33
CA ASN A 186 -9.81 25.29 37.82
C ASN A 186 -9.86 25.64 39.31
N GLN A 187 -10.97 26.20 39.80
CA GLN A 187 -11.15 26.47 41.24
C GLN A 187 -11.17 25.19 42.09
N ALA A 188 -11.85 24.14 41.61
CA ALA A 188 -11.88 22.86 42.29
C ALA A 188 -10.53 22.12 42.22
N LEU A 189 -9.79 22.24 41.12
CA LEU A 189 -8.44 21.69 40.99
C LEU A 189 -7.46 22.35 41.97
N MET A 190 -7.53 23.68 42.16
CA MET A 190 -6.74 24.37 43.19
C MET A 190 -7.06 23.85 44.60
N ARG A 191 -8.34 23.57 44.88
CA ARG A 191 -8.76 22.97 46.15
C ARG A 191 -8.21 21.54 46.31
N LEU A 192 -8.26 20.71 45.28
CA LEU A 192 -7.67 19.37 45.30
C LEU A 192 -6.14 19.42 45.48
N HIS A 193 -5.47 20.38 44.86
CA HIS A 193 -4.04 20.65 45.05
C HIS A 193 -3.73 20.93 46.53
N GLU A 194 -4.48 21.82 47.18
CA GLU A 194 -4.29 22.14 48.61
C GLU A 194 -4.58 20.93 49.52
N GLU A 195 -5.62 20.15 49.24
CA GLU A 195 -6.06 19.03 50.08
C GLU A 195 -5.17 17.78 49.95
N LEU A 196 -4.70 17.46 48.74
CA LEU A 196 -3.98 16.22 48.43
C LEU A 196 -2.47 16.45 48.20
N GLY A 197 -2.05 17.70 47.98
CA GLY A 197 -0.68 18.07 47.66
C GLY A 197 -0.23 17.55 46.29
N ILE A 198 -1.14 17.50 45.30
CA ILE A 198 -0.84 17.13 43.91
C ILE A 198 -0.43 18.40 43.16
N GLU A 199 0.68 18.40 42.44
CA GLU A 199 1.13 19.59 41.70
C GLU A 199 0.18 19.96 40.53
N LEU A 200 0.05 21.26 40.28
CA LEU A 200 -0.71 21.82 39.17
C LEU A 200 0.20 22.00 37.95
N ILE A 201 -0.36 21.82 36.76
CA ILE A 201 0.30 22.12 35.47
C ILE A 201 -0.64 22.95 34.60
N ALA A 202 -0.07 23.79 33.73
CA ALA A 202 -0.83 24.58 32.77
C ALA A 202 -0.65 24.05 31.34
N THR A 203 -1.75 23.91 30.61
CA THR A 203 -1.76 23.49 29.19
C THR A 203 -2.81 24.29 28.41
N ASN A 204 -2.84 24.15 27.08
CA ASN A 204 -3.76 24.89 26.21
C ASN A 204 -4.43 24.04 25.12
N ASP A 205 -4.36 22.70 25.24
CA ASP A 205 -5.08 21.76 24.37
C ASP A 205 -5.05 22.14 22.86
N CYS A 206 -3.84 22.34 22.33
CA CYS A 206 -3.69 23.01 21.04
C CYS A 206 -4.10 22.09 19.88
N HIS A 207 -4.96 22.57 18.97
CA HIS A 207 -5.41 21.83 17.78
C HIS A 207 -4.94 22.46 16.46
N TYR A 208 -4.45 23.70 16.50
CA TYR A 208 -3.87 24.41 15.36
C TYR A 208 -2.68 25.28 15.80
N ILE A 209 -1.92 25.82 14.85
CA ILE A 209 -0.62 26.45 15.14
C ILE A 209 -0.78 27.95 15.42
N TYR A 210 -1.49 28.66 14.55
CA TYR A 210 -1.63 30.11 14.61
C TYR A 210 -3.05 30.53 14.99
N GLU A 211 -3.22 31.69 15.62
CA GLU A 211 -4.55 32.18 16.02
C GLU A 211 -5.48 32.34 14.80
N GLU A 212 -4.96 32.82 13.67
CA GLU A 212 -5.69 32.98 12.41
C GLU A 212 -6.11 31.66 11.72
N ASP A 213 -5.72 30.51 12.27
CA ASP A 213 -6.09 29.19 11.77
C ASP A 213 -7.45 28.72 12.27
N ALA A 214 -8.05 29.38 13.26
CA ALA A 214 -9.32 28.98 13.86
C ALA A 214 -10.44 28.73 12.84
N ILE A 215 -10.55 29.57 11.81
CA ILE A 215 -11.57 29.40 10.75
C ILE A 215 -11.29 28.17 9.88
N ALA A 216 -10.01 27.89 9.59
CA ALA A 216 -9.64 26.73 8.78
C ALA A 216 -9.85 25.42 9.55
N HIS A 217 -9.57 25.44 10.85
CA HIS A 217 -9.88 24.35 11.77
C HIS A 217 -11.40 24.09 11.83
N ASP A 218 -12.21 25.14 11.91
CA ASP A 218 -13.67 25.00 11.89
C ASP A 218 -14.18 24.35 10.59
N VAL A 219 -13.61 24.74 9.45
CA VAL A 219 -13.87 24.10 8.15
C VAL A 219 -13.47 22.61 8.16
N LEU A 220 -12.33 22.26 8.78
CA LEU A 220 -11.92 20.86 8.94
C LEU A 220 -12.95 20.06 9.74
N LEU A 221 -13.47 20.60 10.84
CA LEU A 221 -14.53 19.95 11.64
C LEU A 221 -15.81 19.73 10.82
N CYS A 222 -16.23 20.73 10.02
CA CYS A 222 -17.36 20.56 9.11
C CYS A 222 -17.11 19.47 8.05
N ILE A 223 -15.89 19.37 7.52
CA ILE A 223 -15.52 18.31 6.58
C ILE A 223 -15.71 16.93 7.21
N GLN A 224 -15.24 16.74 8.45
CA GLN A 224 -15.27 15.45 9.15
C GLN A 224 -16.67 15.06 9.63
N THR A 225 -17.43 16.03 10.13
CA THR A 225 -18.82 15.83 10.60
C THR A 225 -19.85 15.80 9.47
N LYS A 226 -19.41 16.03 8.21
CA LYS A 226 -20.27 16.12 7.01
C LYS A 226 -21.35 17.21 7.15
N LYS A 227 -21.01 18.30 7.84
CA LYS A 227 -21.83 19.50 8.03
C LYS A 227 -21.31 20.65 7.16
N THR A 228 -22.05 21.75 7.14
CA THR A 228 -21.63 23.01 6.52
C THR A 228 -21.40 24.08 7.58
N MET A 229 -20.60 25.11 7.25
CA MET A 229 -20.38 26.28 8.11
C MET A 229 -21.67 27.06 8.42
N ASN A 230 -22.73 26.82 7.66
CA ASN A 230 -24.04 27.46 7.84
C ASN A 230 -24.95 26.68 8.82
N ASP A 231 -24.57 25.46 9.20
CA ASP A 231 -25.37 24.65 10.13
C ASP A 231 -25.18 25.17 11.57
N GLU A 232 -26.26 25.52 12.27
CA GLU A 232 -26.18 26.05 13.64
C GLU A 232 -25.79 24.98 14.68
N ASP A 233 -26.09 23.71 14.41
CA ASP A 233 -25.83 22.56 15.30
C ASP A 233 -24.50 21.86 15.03
N ARG A 234 -23.60 22.49 14.28
CA ARG A 234 -22.29 21.93 13.91
C ARG A 234 -21.33 21.90 15.11
N MET A 235 -20.44 20.92 15.10
CA MET A 235 -19.31 20.88 16.04
C MET A 235 -18.33 22.03 15.75
N HIS A 236 -18.00 22.80 16.78
CA HIS A 236 -17.00 23.87 16.66
C HIS A 236 -16.38 24.21 18.01
N TYR A 237 -15.18 24.79 17.98
CA TYR A 237 -14.46 25.23 19.18
C TYR A 237 -14.74 26.73 19.36
N HIS A 238 -15.28 27.11 20.52
CA HIS A 238 -15.64 28.51 20.80
C HIS A 238 -14.37 29.38 20.97
N ASP A 239 -14.46 30.65 20.54
CA ASP A 239 -13.50 31.73 20.84
C ASP A 239 -12.05 31.60 20.32
N GLY A 240 -11.74 30.60 19.50
CA GLY A 240 -10.49 30.55 18.72
C GLY A 240 -9.20 30.43 19.55
N GLN A 241 -9.27 29.87 20.76
CA GLN A 241 -8.17 29.89 21.74
C GLN A 241 -7.22 28.67 21.70
N PHE A 242 -7.46 27.71 20.81
CA PHE A 242 -6.80 26.38 20.81
C PHE A 242 -5.56 26.36 19.91
N TYR A 243 -4.81 27.46 19.88
CA TYR A 243 -3.55 27.58 19.13
C TYR A 243 -2.32 27.50 20.04
N VAL A 244 -1.15 27.35 19.43
CA VAL A 244 0.14 27.35 20.13
C VAL A 244 0.47 28.76 20.64
N LYS A 245 0.09 29.04 21.89
CA LYS A 245 0.37 30.29 22.61
C LYS A 245 1.84 30.41 23.01
N SER A 246 2.33 31.64 23.05
CA SER A 246 3.62 31.99 23.66
C SER A 246 3.55 31.89 25.19
N GLU A 247 4.72 31.81 25.83
CA GLU A 247 4.81 31.85 27.31
C GLU A 247 4.15 33.11 27.90
N GLU A 248 4.33 34.26 27.25
CA GLU A 248 3.75 35.53 27.71
C GLU A 248 2.23 35.55 27.61
N GLU A 249 1.65 34.89 26.61
CA GLU A 249 0.21 34.69 26.51
C GLU A 249 -0.28 33.76 27.61
N MET A 250 0.39 32.62 27.84
CA MET A 250 0.03 31.68 28.90
C MET A 250 0.10 32.30 30.30
N LYS A 251 1.08 33.16 30.57
CA LYS A 251 1.17 33.92 31.84
C LYS A 251 -0.03 34.85 32.05
N ARG A 252 -0.57 35.44 30.97
CA ARG A 252 -1.78 36.28 31.03
C ARG A 252 -3.05 35.46 31.24
N VAL A 253 -3.08 34.22 30.76
CA VAL A 253 -4.19 33.28 30.99
C VAL A 253 -4.22 32.82 32.45
N PHE A 254 -3.06 32.54 33.05
CA PHE A 254 -2.93 32.04 34.44
C PHE A 254 -2.17 32.99 35.38
N PRO A 255 -2.60 34.25 35.56
CA PRO A 255 -1.88 35.21 36.41
C PRO A 255 -1.90 34.82 37.90
N TYR A 256 -2.81 33.91 38.28
CA TYR A 256 -3.00 33.42 39.64
C TYR A 256 -2.25 32.11 39.95
N CYS A 257 -1.62 31.47 38.95
CA CYS A 257 -0.95 30.18 39.14
C CYS A 257 0.28 30.03 38.22
N LEU A 258 1.26 30.94 38.38
CA LEU A 258 2.49 30.90 37.57
C LEU A 258 3.33 29.64 37.79
N GLU A 259 3.26 29.05 38.98
CA GLU A 259 3.93 27.79 39.30
C GLU A 259 3.47 26.64 38.38
N ALA A 260 2.20 26.62 37.98
CA ALA A 260 1.69 25.59 37.06
C ALA A 260 2.42 25.63 35.71
N LEU A 261 2.79 26.81 35.21
CA LEU A 261 3.58 26.94 33.98
C LEU A 261 5.01 26.43 34.16
N GLU A 262 5.62 26.72 35.31
CA GLU A 262 6.97 26.23 35.64
C GLU A 262 6.98 24.70 35.77
N ASN A 263 5.94 24.11 36.35
CA ASN A 263 5.82 22.66 36.49
C ASN A 263 5.66 21.96 35.14
N THR A 264 4.93 22.57 34.20
CA THR A 264 4.82 22.08 32.83
C THR A 264 6.21 21.91 32.18
N GLU A 265 7.10 22.89 32.35
CA GLU A 265 8.48 22.81 31.85
C GLU A 265 9.34 21.78 32.61
N LYS A 266 9.17 21.68 33.93
CA LYS A 266 9.88 20.66 34.73
C LYS A 266 9.52 19.26 34.26
N ILE A 267 8.25 19.00 33.95
CA ILE A 267 7.80 17.71 33.40
C ILE A 267 8.41 17.48 32.02
N ALA A 268 8.40 18.48 31.14
CA ALA A 268 9.01 18.34 29.81
C ALA A 268 10.48 17.89 29.90
N LYS A 269 11.25 18.46 30.84
CA LYS A 269 12.65 18.08 31.11
C LYS A 269 12.83 16.70 31.74
N ARG A 270 11.83 16.20 32.47
CA ARG A 270 11.83 14.84 33.05
C ARG A 270 11.63 13.78 31.98
N CYS A 271 10.83 14.07 30.94
CA CYS A 271 10.54 13.14 29.86
C CYS A 271 11.74 12.95 28.92
N ASN A 272 12.45 11.82 29.05
CA ASN A 272 13.65 11.49 28.31
C ASN A 272 13.51 10.13 27.61
N VAL A 273 12.99 10.14 26.38
CA VAL A 273 12.90 8.95 25.52
C VAL A 273 13.95 9.04 24.43
N GLU A 274 14.75 7.99 24.28
CA GLU A 274 15.71 7.87 23.16
C GLU A 274 15.29 6.75 22.19
N ILE A 275 15.27 7.06 20.89
CA ILE A 275 14.86 6.12 19.84
C ILE A 275 16.07 5.77 18.99
N GLU A 276 16.37 4.48 18.92
CA GLU A 276 17.45 3.95 18.09
C GLU A 276 16.95 3.65 16.67
N PHE A 277 17.69 4.13 15.68
CA PHE A 277 17.42 3.91 14.25
C PHE A 277 18.55 3.10 13.60
N GLY A 278 18.21 2.30 12.60
CA GLY A 278 19.20 1.58 11.78
C GLY A 278 19.77 0.29 12.38
N HIS A 279 19.34 -0.13 13.57
CA HIS A 279 19.66 -1.44 14.13
C HIS A 279 18.59 -2.48 13.77
N TYR A 280 18.95 -3.51 13.01
CA TYR A 280 17.99 -4.51 12.53
C TYR A 280 17.53 -5.48 13.62
N LYS A 281 16.22 -5.70 13.69
CA LYS A 281 15.51 -6.58 14.63
C LYS A 281 14.85 -7.71 13.86
N LEU A 282 15.67 -8.54 13.21
CA LEU A 282 15.17 -9.59 12.34
C LEU A 282 14.54 -10.75 13.14
N PRO A 283 13.40 -11.30 12.67
CA PRO A 283 12.90 -12.59 13.15
C PRO A 283 13.91 -13.72 12.89
N LYS A 284 13.92 -14.72 13.78
CA LYS A 284 14.67 -15.96 13.58
C LYS A 284 13.82 -16.97 12.83
N PHE A 285 14.45 -17.76 11.97
CA PHE A 285 13.79 -18.86 11.29
C PHE A 285 14.07 -20.18 12.00
N ASP A 286 13.01 -20.94 12.30
CA ASP A 286 13.15 -22.27 12.89
C ASP A 286 13.55 -23.28 11.81
N VAL A 287 14.72 -23.91 11.98
CA VAL A 287 15.28 -24.86 11.01
C VAL A 287 15.14 -26.32 11.46
N PRO A 288 15.00 -27.27 10.51
CA PRO A 288 14.88 -28.69 10.83
C PRO A 288 16.21 -29.29 11.29
N ASP A 289 16.12 -30.48 11.91
CA ASP A 289 17.23 -31.40 12.17
C ASP A 289 18.41 -30.84 12.99
N GLY A 290 18.17 -29.80 13.80
CA GLY A 290 19.21 -29.17 14.63
C GLY A 290 20.30 -28.45 13.83
N MET A 291 20.07 -28.18 12.54
CA MET A 291 20.95 -27.37 11.71
C MET A 291 21.02 -25.94 12.23
N THR A 292 22.01 -25.18 11.77
CA THR A 292 22.00 -23.72 11.84
C THR A 292 21.25 -23.13 10.64
N SER A 293 20.70 -21.91 10.77
CA SER A 293 20.10 -21.18 9.64
C SER A 293 21.03 -21.10 8.43
N TRP A 294 22.34 -20.96 8.67
CA TRP A 294 23.35 -20.92 7.63
C TRP A 294 23.50 -22.25 6.87
N GLU A 295 23.61 -23.37 7.59
CA GLU A 295 23.71 -24.70 6.98
C GLU A 295 22.45 -25.02 6.16
N TYR A 296 21.28 -24.65 6.68
CA TYR A 296 20.02 -24.87 5.99
C TYR A 296 19.89 -24.02 4.72
N LEU A 297 20.24 -22.74 4.78
CA LEU A 297 20.30 -21.85 3.61
C LEU A 297 21.21 -22.42 2.51
N ARG A 298 22.42 -22.85 2.89
CA ARG A 298 23.38 -23.45 1.94
C ARG A 298 22.81 -24.71 1.31
N LYS A 299 22.22 -25.59 2.12
CA LYS A 299 21.62 -26.84 1.63
C LYS A 299 20.56 -26.55 0.57
N LEU A 300 19.59 -25.70 0.86
CA LEU A 300 18.52 -25.33 -0.08
C LEU A 300 19.08 -24.71 -1.37
N SER A 301 20.08 -23.83 -1.23
CA SER A 301 20.71 -23.17 -2.38
C SER A 301 21.46 -24.15 -3.28
N TYR A 302 22.18 -25.12 -2.71
CA TYR A 302 22.87 -26.16 -3.50
C TYR A 302 21.91 -27.17 -4.12
N ASP A 303 20.84 -27.54 -3.42
CA ASP A 303 19.79 -28.40 -3.98
C ASP A 303 19.13 -27.74 -5.20
N GLY A 304 18.80 -26.45 -5.10
CA GLY A 304 18.29 -25.66 -6.20
C GLY A 304 19.29 -25.43 -7.34
N PHE A 305 20.57 -25.20 -7.01
CA PHE A 305 21.64 -25.11 -8.01
C PHE A 305 21.73 -26.39 -8.82
N LYS A 306 21.67 -27.55 -8.16
CA LYS A 306 21.68 -28.85 -8.82
C LYS A 306 20.44 -29.05 -9.69
N TYR A 307 19.29 -28.58 -9.25
CA TYR A 307 18.05 -28.64 -10.02
C TYR A 307 18.14 -27.82 -11.32
N TYR A 308 18.60 -26.57 -11.26
CA TYR A 308 18.64 -25.67 -12.42
C TYR A 308 19.86 -25.84 -13.33
N TYR A 309 21.04 -26.10 -12.75
CA TYR A 309 22.32 -26.11 -13.46
C TYR A 309 23.02 -27.49 -13.47
N GLY A 310 22.46 -28.51 -12.82
CA GLY A 310 23.10 -29.82 -12.69
C GLY A 310 24.43 -29.71 -11.92
N GLU A 311 25.52 -30.15 -12.52
CA GLU A 311 26.86 -30.01 -11.94
C GLU A 311 27.43 -28.58 -12.08
N GLY A 312 26.88 -27.75 -12.98
CA GLY A 312 27.31 -26.37 -13.23
C GLY A 312 28.76 -26.22 -13.70
N THR A 313 29.17 -24.99 -13.99
CA THR A 313 30.59 -24.62 -14.22
C THR A 313 31.23 -24.14 -12.93
N GLU A 314 32.56 -24.11 -12.86
CA GLU A 314 33.27 -23.55 -11.70
C GLU A 314 32.98 -22.06 -11.50
N GLU A 315 32.72 -21.32 -12.58
CA GLU A 315 32.29 -19.91 -12.54
C GLU A 315 30.92 -19.75 -11.87
N LEU A 316 29.95 -20.62 -12.21
CA LEU A 316 28.62 -20.62 -11.60
C LEU A 316 28.68 -20.98 -10.12
N LYS A 317 29.49 -21.98 -9.75
CA LYS A 317 29.71 -22.34 -8.34
C LYS A 317 30.37 -21.20 -7.56
N ALA A 318 31.37 -20.54 -8.15
CA ALA A 318 32.03 -19.38 -7.55
C ALA A 318 31.04 -18.22 -7.34
N ARG A 319 30.12 -17.99 -8.28
CA ARG A 319 29.05 -17.00 -8.12
C ARG A 319 28.11 -17.35 -6.97
N LEU A 320 27.63 -18.60 -6.89
CA LEU A 320 26.76 -19.05 -5.80
C LEU A 320 27.44 -18.86 -4.43
N GLU A 321 28.69 -19.29 -4.30
CA GLU A 321 29.45 -19.16 -3.04
C GLU A 321 29.70 -17.70 -2.66
N TYR A 322 30.01 -16.84 -3.61
CA TYR A 322 30.15 -15.40 -3.36
C TYR A 322 28.85 -14.79 -2.82
N GLU A 323 27.70 -15.08 -3.44
CA GLU A 323 26.41 -14.59 -2.98
C GLU A 323 26.07 -15.11 -1.58
N LEU A 324 26.24 -16.42 -1.34
CA LEU A 324 26.00 -17.06 -0.04
C LEU A 324 26.85 -16.42 1.06
N ASN A 325 28.15 -16.25 0.83
CA ASN A 325 29.05 -15.64 1.82
C ASN A 325 28.70 -14.17 2.07
N THR A 326 28.27 -13.44 1.02
CA THR A 326 27.82 -12.05 1.18
C THR A 326 26.58 -11.98 2.06
N ILE A 327 25.55 -12.79 1.79
CA ILE A 327 24.32 -12.88 2.60
C ILE A 327 24.64 -13.23 4.06
N HIS A 328 25.57 -14.17 4.28
CA HIS A 328 26.00 -14.57 5.61
C HIS A 328 26.68 -13.42 6.36
N SER A 329 27.68 -12.80 5.74
CA SER A 329 28.47 -11.71 6.35
C SER A 329 27.62 -10.48 6.70
N MET A 330 26.54 -10.23 5.95
CA MET A 330 25.64 -9.11 6.18
C MET A 330 24.50 -9.43 7.16
N GLY A 331 24.38 -10.67 7.63
CA GLY A 331 23.39 -11.07 8.63
C GLY A 331 21.97 -11.28 8.10
N PHE A 332 21.80 -11.60 6.81
CA PHE A 332 20.48 -11.75 6.18
C PHE A 332 20.06 -13.22 5.93
N VAL A 333 20.69 -14.17 6.61
CA VAL A 333 20.41 -15.61 6.43
C VAL A 333 18.94 -15.94 6.74
N ASP A 334 18.46 -15.59 7.94
CA ASP A 334 17.07 -15.87 8.35
C ASP A 334 16.05 -15.15 7.46
N TYR A 335 16.40 -13.95 6.97
CA TYR A 335 15.56 -13.20 6.03
C TYR A 335 15.29 -13.98 4.74
N PHE A 336 16.33 -14.53 4.10
CA PHE A 336 16.15 -15.36 2.89
C PHE A 336 15.34 -16.63 3.16
N LEU A 337 15.54 -17.26 4.33
CA LEU A 337 14.77 -18.44 4.71
C LEU A 337 13.28 -18.13 4.88
N ILE A 338 12.94 -17.02 5.55
CA ILE A 338 11.55 -16.58 5.72
C ILE A 338 10.90 -16.29 4.37
N VAL A 339 11.60 -15.59 3.47
CA VAL A 339 11.09 -15.29 2.13
C VAL A 339 10.85 -16.56 1.34
N ALA A 340 11.84 -17.45 1.28
CA ALA A 340 11.72 -18.72 0.56
C ALA A 340 10.57 -19.57 1.11
N ASP A 341 10.35 -19.55 2.42
CA ASP A 341 9.35 -20.35 3.08
C ASP A 341 7.91 -20.02 2.63
N TYR A 342 7.48 -18.76 2.76
CA TYR A 342 6.11 -18.41 2.35
C TYR A 342 5.93 -18.41 0.82
N VAL A 343 6.99 -18.15 0.04
CA VAL A 343 6.94 -18.27 -1.43
C VAL A 343 6.72 -19.72 -1.83
N ASN A 344 7.48 -20.65 -1.24
CA ASN A 344 7.38 -22.07 -1.53
C ASN A 344 6.06 -22.66 -0.99
N TYR A 345 5.56 -22.17 0.15
CA TYR A 345 4.20 -22.49 0.61
C TYR A 345 3.16 -22.09 -0.43
N ALA A 346 3.20 -20.86 -0.94
CA ALA A 346 2.25 -20.36 -1.94
C ALA A 346 2.29 -21.23 -3.21
N LYS A 347 3.48 -21.49 -3.75
CA LYS A 347 3.67 -22.36 -4.93
C LYS A 347 3.12 -23.77 -4.69
N ALA A 348 3.39 -24.37 -3.52
CA ALA A 348 2.92 -25.71 -3.17
C ALA A 348 1.40 -25.82 -3.01
N HIS A 349 0.73 -24.73 -2.61
CA HIS A 349 -0.73 -24.66 -2.44
C HIS A 349 -1.44 -24.11 -3.70
N GLY A 350 -0.72 -24.04 -4.81
CA GLY A 350 -1.26 -23.59 -6.10
C GLY A 350 -1.67 -22.11 -6.09
N ILE A 351 -1.05 -21.27 -5.27
CA ILE A 351 -1.21 -19.82 -5.30
C ILE A 351 -0.16 -19.27 -6.26
N ALA A 352 -0.59 -18.60 -7.33
CA ALA A 352 0.34 -18.07 -8.31
C ALA A 352 1.24 -16.97 -7.69
N VAL A 353 2.53 -17.10 -7.94
CA VAL A 353 3.59 -16.18 -7.51
C VAL A 353 4.26 -15.63 -8.77
N GLY A 354 4.54 -14.33 -8.78
CA GLY A 354 5.24 -13.70 -9.88
C GLY A 354 6.70 -14.17 -9.97
N PRO A 355 7.32 -14.09 -11.15
CA PRO A 355 8.66 -14.63 -11.38
C PRO A 355 9.78 -13.86 -10.65
N GLY A 356 9.46 -12.76 -9.98
CA GLY A 356 10.39 -11.90 -9.26
C GLY A 356 10.31 -10.47 -9.76
N ARG A 357 10.48 -9.51 -8.85
CA ARG A 357 10.47 -8.08 -9.15
C ARG A 357 11.58 -7.35 -8.41
N GLY A 358 11.83 -6.12 -8.82
CA GLY A 358 12.81 -5.28 -8.14
C GLY A 358 14.21 -5.78 -8.45
N SER A 359 15.12 -5.67 -7.50
CA SER A 359 16.50 -6.14 -7.66
C SER A 359 16.69 -7.62 -7.30
N ALA A 360 15.77 -8.23 -6.55
CA ALA A 360 15.91 -9.59 -6.02
C ALA A 360 16.19 -10.64 -7.10
N ALA A 361 15.62 -10.47 -8.30
CA ALA A 361 15.87 -11.34 -9.46
C ALA A 361 17.32 -11.32 -9.99
N GLY A 362 18.19 -10.44 -9.45
CA GLY A 362 19.63 -10.45 -9.72
C GLY A 362 20.43 -11.46 -8.89
N SER A 363 19.80 -12.14 -7.91
CA SER A 363 20.45 -13.12 -7.05
C SER A 363 20.27 -14.55 -7.55
N MET A 364 21.38 -15.26 -7.74
CA MET A 364 21.39 -16.70 -7.97
C MET A 364 20.90 -17.45 -6.74
N VAL A 365 21.20 -16.99 -5.52
CA VAL A 365 20.67 -17.62 -4.29
C VAL A 365 19.15 -17.52 -4.27
N ALA A 366 18.56 -16.36 -4.57
CA ALA A 366 17.10 -16.22 -4.63
C ALA A 366 16.48 -17.14 -5.70
N TYR A 367 17.12 -17.28 -6.86
CA TYR A 367 16.68 -18.20 -7.91
C TYR A 367 16.75 -19.68 -7.47
N CYS A 368 17.90 -20.11 -6.91
CA CYS A 368 18.08 -21.48 -6.43
C CYS A 368 17.17 -21.82 -5.25
N MET A 369 16.78 -20.85 -4.41
CA MET A 369 15.81 -21.06 -3.34
C MET A 369 14.35 -21.02 -3.81
N HIS A 370 14.11 -20.88 -5.12
CA HIS A 370 12.80 -20.72 -5.74
C HIS A 370 12.02 -19.47 -5.27
N ILE A 371 12.73 -18.46 -4.74
CA ILE A 371 12.16 -17.15 -4.41
C ILE A 371 11.80 -16.40 -5.70
N THR A 372 12.68 -16.48 -6.70
CA THR A 372 12.48 -15.90 -8.04
C THR A 372 12.54 -17.00 -9.09
N ASP A 373 11.85 -16.82 -10.21
CA ASP A 373 11.85 -17.73 -11.37
C ASP A 373 12.59 -17.14 -12.59
N ILE A 374 13.36 -16.06 -12.39
CA ILE A 374 14.23 -15.45 -13.40
C ILE A 374 15.67 -15.94 -13.21
N ASP A 375 16.25 -16.60 -14.22
CA ASP A 375 17.66 -16.99 -14.22
C ASP A 375 18.57 -15.74 -14.37
N PRO A 376 19.29 -15.32 -13.32
CA PRO A 376 20.09 -14.10 -13.36
C PRO A 376 21.26 -14.19 -14.34
N ILE A 377 21.75 -15.40 -14.64
CA ILE A 377 22.87 -15.59 -15.55
C ILE A 377 22.43 -15.39 -16.99
N ARG A 378 21.31 -16.02 -17.39
CA ARG A 378 20.73 -15.86 -18.74
C ARG A 378 20.48 -14.40 -19.10
N PHE A 379 19.99 -13.60 -18.16
CA PHE A 379 19.66 -12.19 -18.40
C PHE A 379 20.79 -11.21 -18.06
N ASN A 380 21.97 -11.71 -17.65
CA ASN A 380 23.11 -10.90 -17.23
C ASN A 380 22.74 -9.89 -16.12
N LEU A 381 22.10 -10.39 -15.06
CA LEU A 381 21.64 -9.60 -13.92
C LEU A 381 22.70 -9.58 -12.81
N LEU A 382 22.84 -8.42 -12.15
CA LEU A 382 23.89 -8.18 -11.17
C LEU A 382 23.37 -8.36 -9.74
N PHE A 383 24.06 -9.19 -8.96
CA PHE A 383 23.74 -9.42 -7.55
C PHE A 383 23.97 -8.17 -6.71
N GLU A 384 25.02 -7.40 -7.00
CA GLU A 384 25.42 -6.23 -6.21
C GLU A 384 24.47 -5.05 -6.37
N ARG A 385 23.62 -5.11 -7.40
CA ARG A 385 22.49 -4.18 -7.53
C ARG A 385 21.36 -4.51 -6.54
N PHE A 386 21.28 -5.75 -6.08
CA PHE A 386 20.38 -6.20 -5.03
C PHE A 386 21.01 -6.07 -3.64
N LEU A 387 22.18 -6.68 -3.45
CA LEU A 387 22.87 -6.72 -2.17
C LEU A 387 24.31 -6.26 -2.36
N ASN A 388 24.60 -5.05 -1.90
CA ASN A 388 25.91 -4.44 -2.06
C ASN A 388 26.79 -4.71 -0.82
N PRO A 389 27.89 -5.48 -0.94
CA PRO A 389 28.75 -5.81 0.21
C PRO A 389 29.42 -4.57 0.84
N GLU A 390 29.63 -3.50 0.08
CA GLU A 390 30.21 -2.24 0.57
C GLU A 390 29.20 -1.38 1.34
N ARG A 391 27.94 -1.81 1.42
CA ARG A 391 26.88 -1.10 2.14
C ARG A 391 25.88 -2.08 2.75
N VAL A 392 26.01 -2.30 4.06
CA VAL A 392 25.04 -3.07 4.83
C VAL A 392 23.71 -2.30 4.90
N THR A 393 22.77 -2.66 4.03
CA THR A 393 21.37 -2.27 4.13
C THR A 393 20.47 -3.46 3.93
N MET A 394 19.34 -3.47 4.65
CA MET A 394 18.34 -4.52 4.53
C MET A 394 17.92 -4.69 3.06
N PRO A 395 18.06 -5.90 2.49
CA PRO A 395 17.54 -6.20 1.16
C PRO A 395 16.02 -6.14 1.16
N ASP A 396 15.44 -5.70 0.05
CA ASP A 396 14.00 -5.64 -0.15
C ASP A 396 13.59 -6.64 -1.24
N ILE A 397 12.98 -7.74 -0.82
CA ILE A 397 12.42 -8.79 -1.69
C ILE A 397 10.90 -8.67 -1.67
N ASP A 398 10.38 -7.86 -2.60
CA ASP A 398 8.95 -7.76 -2.85
C ASP A 398 8.47 -8.97 -3.65
N ILE A 399 7.33 -9.56 -3.27
CA ILE A 399 6.76 -10.71 -3.98
C ILE A 399 5.35 -10.37 -4.47
N ASP A 400 5.11 -10.64 -5.76
CA ASP A 400 3.79 -10.57 -6.37
C ASP A 400 3.06 -11.91 -6.17
N PHE A 401 1.86 -11.86 -5.59
CA PHE A 401 0.93 -12.99 -5.47
C PHE A 401 -0.32 -12.74 -6.29
N CYS A 402 -1.06 -13.79 -6.64
CA CYS A 402 -2.41 -13.59 -7.15
C CYS A 402 -3.28 -12.87 -6.11
N TYR A 403 -4.00 -11.84 -6.55
CA TYR A 403 -4.69 -10.91 -5.66
C TYR A 403 -5.75 -11.61 -4.79
N VAL A 404 -6.45 -12.60 -5.34
CA VAL A 404 -7.57 -13.30 -4.69
C VAL A 404 -7.12 -14.18 -3.53
N ARG A 405 -6.04 -14.95 -3.71
CA ARG A 405 -5.56 -15.92 -2.71
C ARG A 405 -4.38 -15.44 -1.87
N ARG A 406 -3.91 -14.20 -2.10
CA ARG A 406 -2.89 -13.56 -1.26
C ARG A 406 -3.22 -13.60 0.25
N PRO A 407 -4.48 -13.39 0.71
CA PRO A 407 -4.79 -13.48 2.13
C PRO A 407 -4.40 -14.82 2.77
N GLU A 408 -4.46 -15.93 2.03
CA GLU A 408 -4.05 -17.27 2.51
C GLU A 408 -2.55 -17.31 2.85
N VAL A 409 -1.71 -16.58 2.09
CA VAL A 409 -0.26 -16.51 2.37
C VAL A 409 0.00 -15.66 3.62
N ILE A 410 -0.74 -14.58 3.82
CA ILE A 410 -0.64 -13.74 5.03
C ILE A 410 -1.08 -14.56 6.25
N GLU A 411 -2.18 -15.31 6.14
CA GLU A 411 -2.67 -16.20 7.20
C GLU A 411 -1.62 -17.27 7.55
N TYR A 412 -1.01 -17.92 6.55
CA TYR A 412 0.09 -18.85 6.77
C TYR A 412 1.25 -18.23 7.56
N VAL A 413 1.66 -17.02 7.19
CA VAL A 413 2.74 -16.29 7.90
C VAL A 413 2.31 -15.98 9.34
N GLN A 414 1.06 -15.57 9.57
CA GLN A 414 0.55 -15.34 10.93
C GLN A 414 0.50 -16.63 11.76
N GLU A 415 0.10 -17.74 11.17
CA GLU A 415 0.06 -19.04 11.86
C GLU A 415 1.46 -19.57 12.18
N LYS A 416 2.40 -19.41 11.24
CA LYS A 416 3.76 -19.93 11.36
C LYS A 416 4.63 -19.11 12.30
N TYR A 417 4.60 -17.79 12.18
CA TYR A 417 5.49 -16.89 12.93
C TYR A 417 4.85 -16.32 14.20
N GLY A 418 3.52 -16.47 14.36
CA GLY A 418 2.75 -16.03 15.53
C GLY A 418 1.86 -14.82 15.21
N LYS A 419 0.57 -14.91 15.59
CA LYS A 419 -0.44 -13.87 15.31
C LYS A 419 -0.12 -12.53 15.96
N ASP A 420 0.57 -12.54 17.09
CA ASP A 420 1.04 -11.37 17.83
C ASP A 420 2.34 -10.79 17.25
N LYS A 421 3.07 -11.53 16.42
CA LYS A 421 4.36 -11.15 15.82
C LYS A 421 4.26 -10.73 14.36
N VAL A 422 3.05 -10.76 13.80
CA VAL A 422 2.77 -10.43 12.40
C VAL A 422 1.61 -9.45 12.35
N ALA A 423 1.83 -8.26 11.81
CA ALA A 423 0.80 -7.25 11.62
C ALA A 423 0.87 -6.66 10.22
N GLN A 424 -0.27 -6.19 9.70
CA GLN A 424 -0.26 -5.39 8.49
C GLN A 424 0.26 -3.98 8.80
N ILE A 425 0.79 -3.29 7.80
CA ILE A 425 1.35 -1.95 7.97
C ILE A 425 0.28 -0.91 7.62
N THR A 426 0.19 0.20 8.37
CA THR A 426 -0.71 1.31 8.01
C THR A 426 -0.16 2.22 6.90
N THR A 427 -1.07 2.93 6.25
CA THR A 427 -0.81 4.05 5.35
C THR A 427 -1.83 5.15 5.62
N PHE A 428 -1.44 6.40 5.37
CA PHE A 428 -2.34 7.55 5.54
C PHE A 428 -2.73 8.13 4.19
N GLY A 429 -4.03 8.29 3.96
CA GLY A 429 -4.52 9.11 2.87
C GLY A 429 -4.39 10.58 3.22
N THR A 430 -3.81 11.40 2.34
CA THR A 430 -3.65 12.85 2.58
C THR A 430 -4.64 13.69 1.78
N MET A 431 -4.88 14.92 2.22
CA MET A 431 -5.72 15.89 1.51
C MET A 431 -5.00 16.48 0.29
N LEU A 432 -5.17 15.87 -0.88
CA LEU A 432 -4.56 16.30 -2.15
C LEU A 432 -5.26 17.52 -2.75
N ALA A 433 -4.50 18.37 -3.48
CA ALA A 433 -4.93 19.65 -4.07
C ALA A 433 -6.37 19.69 -4.63
N LYS A 434 -6.73 18.77 -5.53
CA LYS A 434 -8.08 18.72 -6.11
C LYS A 434 -9.16 18.26 -5.14
N GLY A 435 -8.81 17.31 -4.27
CA GLY A 435 -9.73 16.76 -3.27
C GLY A 435 -10.05 17.81 -2.21
N VAL A 436 -9.03 18.48 -1.68
CA VAL A 436 -9.19 19.50 -0.64
C VAL A 436 -10.04 20.68 -1.11
N ILE A 437 -9.89 21.15 -2.36
CA ILE A 437 -10.78 22.19 -2.94
C ILE A 437 -12.25 21.73 -2.87
N ARG A 438 -12.53 20.48 -3.24
CA ARG A 438 -13.90 19.95 -3.23
C ARG A 438 -14.46 19.80 -1.81
N ASP A 439 -13.64 19.33 -0.88
CA ASP A 439 -14.06 19.17 0.52
C ASP A 439 -14.31 20.52 1.20
N VAL A 440 -13.41 21.51 1.03
CA VAL A 440 -13.59 22.86 1.55
C VAL A 440 -14.80 23.53 0.91
N GLY A 441 -14.97 23.42 -0.41
CA GLY A 441 -16.13 23.98 -1.09
C GLY A 441 -17.46 23.42 -0.56
N ARG A 442 -17.51 22.11 -0.24
CA ARG A 442 -18.67 21.48 0.42
C ARG A 442 -18.90 22.08 1.81
N ALA A 443 -17.86 22.16 2.65
CA ALA A 443 -17.98 22.68 4.00
C ALA A 443 -18.41 24.16 4.03
N LEU A 444 -17.97 24.96 3.05
CA LEU A 444 -18.40 26.35 2.88
C LEU A 444 -19.83 26.48 2.29
N GLY A 445 -20.49 25.38 1.93
CA GLY A 445 -21.84 25.41 1.34
C GLY A 445 -21.89 25.86 -0.11
N MET A 446 -20.78 25.78 -0.86
CA MET A 446 -20.70 26.22 -2.25
C MET A 446 -21.32 25.20 -3.22
N PRO A 447 -21.90 25.64 -4.36
CA PRO A 447 -22.41 24.72 -5.38
C PRO A 447 -21.32 23.82 -5.97
N TYR A 448 -21.55 22.49 -5.95
CA TYR A 448 -20.58 21.49 -6.43
C TYR A 448 -20.05 21.77 -7.85
N GLY A 449 -20.92 22.18 -8.78
CA GLY A 449 -20.52 22.45 -10.17
C GLY A 449 -19.47 23.57 -10.29
N ARG A 450 -19.58 24.62 -9.48
CA ARG A 450 -18.61 25.73 -9.46
C ARG A 450 -17.28 25.29 -8.85
N VAL A 451 -17.34 24.55 -7.75
CA VAL A 451 -16.15 24.03 -7.07
C VAL A 451 -15.40 23.02 -7.96
N ASP A 452 -16.11 22.14 -8.66
CA ASP A 452 -15.50 21.15 -9.55
C ASP A 452 -14.84 21.80 -10.78
N GLN A 453 -15.39 22.90 -11.30
CA GLN A 453 -14.74 23.71 -12.35
C GLN A 453 -13.39 24.24 -11.87
N VAL A 454 -13.32 24.80 -10.66
CA VAL A 454 -12.06 25.29 -10.06
C VAL A 454 -11.07 24.15 -9.85
N ALA A 455 -11.52 23.03 -9.29
CA ALA A 455 -10.66 21.86 -9.05
C ALA A 455 -10.09 21.26 -10.36
N LYS A 456 -10.82 21.36 -11.48
CA LYS A 456 -10.36 20.88 -12.80
C LYS A 456 -9.24 21.73 -13.41
N LEU A 457 -9.08 22.99 -13.00
CA LEU A 457 -8.00 23.88 -13.47
C LEU A 457 -6.64 23.58 -12.83
N VAL A 458 -6.60 22.77 -11.77
CA VAL A 458 -5.36 22.26 -11.19
C VAL A 458 -4.75 21.23 -12.17
N PRO A 459 -3.47 21.36 -12.57
CA PRO A 459 -2.81 20.42 -13.48
C PRO A 459 -2.83 18.96 -12.97
N ASN A 460 -2.84 18.00 -13.90
CA ASN A 460 -2.73 16.57 -13.59
C ASN A 460 -1.26 16.15 -13.57
N GLU A 461 -0.48 16.73 -12.67
CA GLU A 461 0.95 16.42 -12.50
C GLU A 461 1.21 15.66 -11.19
N PRO A 462 2.12 14.67 -11.18
CA PRO A 462 2.50 14.00 -9.94
C PRO A 462 3.01 15.00 -8.90
N LYS A 463 2.48 14.92 -7.67
CA LYS A 463 2.84 15.80 -6.53
C LYS A 463 2.55 17.28 -6.76
N ILE A 464 1.57 17.62 -7.62
CA ILE A 464 1.05 18.99 -7.73
C ILE A 464 0.57 19.49 -6.36
N THR A 465 0.90 20.74 -6.03
CA THR A 465 0.37 21.46 -4.87
C THR A 465 -0.44 22.66 -5.32
N LEU A 466 -1.28 23.22 -4.45
CA LEU A 466 -2.03 24.44 -4.77
C LEU A 466 -1.11 25.62 -5.07
N ASP A 467 0.03 25.73 -4.36
CA ASP A 467 1.04 26.75 -4.64
C ASP A 467 1.72 26.58 -6.00
N LEU A 468 1.99 25.33 -6.41
CA LEU A 468 2.53 25.06 -7.74
C LEU A 468 1.48 25.30 -8.83
N ALA A 469 0.22 24.93 -8.58
CA ALA A 469 -0.90 25.18 -9.49
C ALA A 469 -1.11 26.68 -9.75
N LEU A 470 -1.02 27.53 -8.71
CA LEU A 470 -1.10 29.00 -8.85
C LEU A 470 0.05 29.59 -9.69
N LYS A 471 1.19 28.90 -9.78
CA LYS A 471 2.34 29.33 -10.60
C LYS A 471 2.27 28.82 -12.04
N THR A 472 1.68 27.65 -12.25
CA THR A 472 1.73 26.91 -13.53
C THR A 472 0.46 27.04 -14.37
N SER A 473 -0.69 27.31 -13.74
CA SER A 473 -2.00 27.45 -14.41
C SER A 473 -2.48 28.91 -14.38
N PRO A 474 -2.37 29.66 -15.50
CA PRO A 474 -2.80 31.06 -15.56
C PRO A 474 -4.29 31.26 -15.25
N ASP A 475 -5.14 30.34 -15.70
CA ASP A 475 -6.59 30.41 -15.47
C ASP A 475 -6.94 30.19 -13.99
N PHE A 476 -6.25 29.26 -13.33
CA PHE A 476 -6.40 29.05 -11.89
C PHE A 476 -5.97 30.29 -11.09
N LYS A 477 -4.85 30.90 -11.47
CA LYS A 477 -4.35 32.13 -10.84
C LYS A 477 -5.30 33.31 -11.05
N LYS A 478 -5.87 33.46 -12.25
CA LYS A 478 -6.82 34.52 -12.56
C LYS A 478 -8.06 34.46 -11.67
N LEU A 479 -8.67 33.28 -11.52
CA LEU A 479 -9.81 33.10 -10.62
C LEU A 479 -9.47 33.41 -9.16
N TYR A 480 -8.27 33.04 -8.71
CA TYR A 480 -7.79 33.35 -7.37
C TYR A 480 -7.66 34.87 -7.11
N ASP A 481 -7.28 35.66 -8.13
CA ASP A 481 -7.08 37.11 -7.98
C ASP A 481 -8.36 37.93 -8.13
N GLU A 482 -9.27 37.50 -9.01
CA GLU A 482 -10.46 38.28 -9.39
C GLU A 482 -11.69 37.96 -8.53
N ASP A 483 -11.83 36.73 -8.00
CA ASP A 483 -13.02 36.27 -7.28
C ASP A 483 -12.71 36.04 -5.79
N GLN A 484 -13.29 36.89 -4.92
CA GLN A 484 -13.05 36.83 -3.47
C GLN A 484 -13.54 35.54 -2.81
N GLU A 485 -14.62 34.94 -3.34
CA GLU A 485 -15.15 33.68 -2.82
C GLU A 485 -14.21 32.52 -3.16
N ILE A 486 -13.68 32.50 -4.38
CA ILE A 486 -12.68 31.52 -4.82
C ILE A 486 -11.35 31.72 -4.11
N LYS A 487 -10.95 32.97 -3.85
CA LYS A 487 -9.78 33.27 -3.03
C LYS A 487 -9.90 32.66 -1.64
N LYS A 488 -11.03 32.87 -0.95
CA LYS A 488 -11.30 32.27 0.36
C LYS A 488 -11.27 30.74 0.31
N LEU A 489 -11.90 30.13 -0.71
CA LEU A 489 -11.88 28.69 -0.94
C LEU A 489 -10.44 28.16 -1.06
N ILE A 490 -9.60 28.80 -1.87
CA ILE A 490 -8.22 28.36 -2.12
C ILE A 490 -7.32 28.61 -0.91
N ASP A 491 -7.44 29.75 -0.23
CA ASP A 491 -6.64 30.07 0.97
C ASP A 491 -6.91 29.06 2.11
N MET A 492 -8.18 28.70 2.35
CA MET A 492 -8.53 27.65 3.30
C MET A 492 -8.01 26.27 2.82
N SER A 493 -8.16 25.98 1.52
CA SER A 493 -7.67 24.72 0.95
C SER A 493 -6.16 24.55 1.09
N LYS A 494 -5.37 25.62 0.99
CA LYS A 494 -3.92 25.60 1.21
C LYS A 494 -3.55 25.28 2.65
N LYS A 495 -4.30 25.79 3.64
CA LYS A 495 -4.08 25.45 5.05
C LYS A 495 -4.29 23.95 5.30
N LEU A 496 -5.34 23.37 4.70
CA LEU A 496 -5.69 21.96 4.86
C LEU A 496 -4.94 20.99 3.91
N GLU A 497 -4.33 21.48 2.83
CA GLU A 497 -3.58 20.66 1.87
C GLU A 497 -2.47 19.87 2.58
N GLY A 498 -2.41 18.56 2.34
CA GLY A 498 -1.40 17.68 2.89
C GLY A 498 -1.69 17.11 4.28
N LEU A 499 -2.75 17.55 4.96
CA LEU A 499 -3.16 16.93 6.24
C LEU A 499 -3.51 15.44 6.05
N SER A 500 -3.22 14.65 7.08
CA SER A 500 -3.65 13.25 7.17
C SER A 500 -5.17 13.19 7.33
N ARG A 501 -5.85 12.40 6.48
CA ARG A 501 -7.31 12.33 6.41
C ARG A 501 -7.89 11.10 7.11
N HIS A 502 -7.30 9.95 6.83
CA HIS A 502 -7.75 8.67 7.38
C HIS A 502 -6.57 7.70 7.38
N ALA A 503 -6.55 6.82 8.38
CA ALA A 503 -5.70 5.64 8.39
C ALA A 503 -6.31 4.57 7.47
N SER A 504 -5.48 3.83 6.78
CA SER A 504 -5.86 2.69 5.94
C SER A 504 -4.77 1.64 6.02
N THR A 505 -5.10 0.40 5.69
CA THR A 505 -4.10 -0.65 5.58
C THR A 505 -3.27 -0.44 4.31
N HIS A 506 -1.94 -0.52 4.42
CA HIS A 506 -1.06 -0.58 3.27
C HIS A 506 -1.45 -1.78 2.40
N ALA A 507 -1.53 -1.57 1.08
CA ALA A 507 -2.08 -2.59 0.19
C ALA A 507 -1.29 -3.90 0.24
N ALA A 508 0.01 -3.87 0.57
CA ALA A 508 0.90 -5.03 0.54
C ALA A 508 1.74 -5.24 1.82
N GLY A 509 1.80 -4.24 2.70
CA GLY A 509 2.86 -4.16 3.70
C GLY A 509 2.53 -5.01 4.93
N VAL A 510 3.45 -5.89 5.31
CA VAL A 510 3.37 -6.74 6.51
C VAL A 510 4.68 -6.59 7.29
N VAL A 511 4.59 -6.48 8.60
CA VAL A 511 5.74 -6.55 9.51
C VAL A 511 5.80 -7.93 10.14
N ILE A 512 7.00 -8.50 10.22
CA ILE A 512 7.27 -9.78 10.91
C ILE A 512 8.35 -9.52 11.96
N SER A 513 8.08 -9.80 13.22
CA SER A 513 9.01 -9.56 14.33
C SER A 513 9.38 -10.84 15.08
N ASN A 514 10.45 -10.79 15.87
CA ASN A 514 10.87 -11.88 16.76
C ASN A 514 10.09 -11.94 18.09
N ALA A 515 9.52 -10.81 18.51
CA ALA A 515 8.67 -10.62 19.69
C ALA A 515 7.30 -10.03 19.26
N PRO A 516 6.29 -9.92 20.15
CA PRO A 516 5.03 -9.26 19.82
C PRO A 516 5.25 -7.90 19.15
N VAL A 517 4.50 -7.59 18.09
CA VAL A 517 4.68 -6.35 17.31
C VAL A 517 4.49 -5.11 18.20
N GLU A 518 3.57 -5.17 19.16
CA GLU A 518 3.29 -4.11 20.13
C GLU A 518 4.46 -3.76 21.07
N ASP A 519 5.48 -4.64 21.19
CA ASP A 519 6.71 -4.32 21.94
C ASP A 519 7.61 -3.33 21.17
N TYR A 520 7.43 -3.23 19.85
CA TYR A 520 8.24 -2.39 18.99
C TYR A 520 7.50 -1.18 18.43
N VAL A 521 6.22 -1.32 18.11
CA VAL A 521 5.40 -0.28 17.49
C VAL A 521 3.94 -0.34 17.98
N PRO A 522 3.23 0.79 18.10
CA PRO A 522 1.83 0.77 18.50
C PRO A 522 0.95 0.16 17.41
N LEU A 523 -0.16 -0.48 17.81
CA LEU A 523 -1.12 -1.14 16.93
C LEU A 523 -2.45 -0.38 16.86
N ALA A 524 -3.16 -0.53 15.75
CA ALA A 524 -4.51 -0.03 15.53
C ALA A 524 -5.38 -1.07 14.82
N LEU A 525 -6.69 -0.86 14.83
CA LEU A 525 -7.63 -1.61 14.00
C LEU A 525 -7.92 -0.86 12.71
N SER A 526 -7.84 -1.56 11.59
CA SER A 526 -8.33 -1.09 10.29
C SER A 526 -9.85 -1.17 10.22
N SER A 527 -10.43 -0.60 9.16
CA SER A 527 -11.89 -0.57 8.93
C SER A 527 -12.53 -1.96 8.79
N ASP A 528 -11.76 -2.97 8.42
CA ASP A 528 -12.11 -4.39 8.32
C ASP A 528 -11.77 -5.19 9.60
N ASN A 529 -11.48 -4.50 10.71
CA ASN A 529 -11.11 -5.07 12.01
C ASN A 529 -9.83 -5.92 11.99
N MET A 530 -8.93 -5.68 11.04
CA MET A 530 -7.60 -6.30 11.06
C MET A 530 -6.63 -5.47 11.90
N ILE A 531 -5.69 -6.15 12.57
CA ILE A 531 -4.63 -5.48 13.31
C ILE A 531 -3.61 -4.90 12.33
N THR A 532 -3.34 -3.62 12.49
CA THR A 532 -2.38 -2.85 11.70
C THR A 532 -1.40 -2.12 12.61
N THR A 533 -0.19 -1.82 12.13
CA THR A 533 0.70 -0.90 12.83
C THR A 533 0.14 0.52 12.82
N GLN A 534 0.53 1.36 13.76
CA GLN A 534 0.26 2.81 13.71
C GLN A 534 1.32 3.58 12.93
N PHE A 535 2.48 2.96 12.68
CA PHE A 535 3.57 3.57 11.93
C PHE A 535 3.58 3.09 10.49
N THR A 536 3.89 4.03 9.58
CA THR A 536 3.95 3.76 8.14
C THR A 536 5.14 2.87 7.78
N MET A 537 5.08 2.29 6.58
CA MET A 537 6.12 1.39 6.05
C MET A 537 7.54 1.96 6.15
N THR A 538 7.73 3.24 5.80
CA THR A 538 9.04 3.90 5.90
C THR A 538 9.50 4.01 7.34
N THR A 539 8.60 4.33 8.25
CA THR A 539 8.89 4.43 9.68
C THR A 539 9.27 3.07 10.28
N ILE A 540 8.57 1.99 9.90
CA ILE A 540 8.89 0.61 10.30
C ILE A 540 10.31 0.23 9.87
N GLU A 541 10.69 0.55 8.63
CA GLU A 541 12.02 0.29 8.09
C GLU A 541 13.11 1.08 8.84
N GLU A 542 12.87 2.36 9.13
CA GLU A 542 13.82 3.21 9.89
C GLU A 542 14.06 2.68 11.32
N LEU A 543 13.03 2.09 11.94
CA LEU A 543 13.10 1.44 13.26
C LEU A 543 13.78 0.06 13.25
N GLY A 544 14.21 -0.40 12.06
CA GLY A 544 14.97 -1.64 11.86
C GLY A 544 14.12 -2.91 11.89
N LEU A 545 12.81 -2.81 11.78
CA LEU A 545 11.92 -3.98 11.72
C LEU A 545 11.86 -4.56 10.31
N LEU A 546 11.65 -5.87 10.22
CA LEU A 546 11.49 -6.54 8.94
C LEU A 546 10.12 -6.21 8.34
N LYS A 547 10.14 -5.44 7.24
CA LYS A 547 8.96 -5.25 6.38
C LYS A 547 8.98 -6.24 5.23
N MET A 548 7.80 -6.67 4.83
CA MET A 548 7.58 -7.52 3.67
C MET A 548 6.42 -6.98 2.85
N ASP A 549 6.56 -7.06 1.54
CA ASP A 549 5.58 -6.55 0.59
C ASP A 549 4.92 -7.74 -0.14
N PHE A 550 3.73 -8.10 0.33
CA PHE A 550 2.85 -9.10 -0.26
C PHE A 550 1.95 -8.40 -1.28
N LEU A 551 2.40 -8.23 -2.51
CA LEU A 551 1.62 -7.52 -3.52
C LEU A 551 0.56 -8.42 -4.12
N GLY A 552 -0.64 -7.89 -4.32
CA GLY A 552 -1.69 -8.56 -5.08
C GLY A 552 -1.65 -8.12 -6.54
N LEU A 553 -1.11 -8.95 -7.44
CA LEU A 553 -1.06 -8.66 -8.87
C LEU A 553 -2.24 -9.33 -9.59
N ARG A 554 -3.17 -8.49 -10.05
CA ARG A 554 -4.38 -8.93 -10.78
C ARG A 554 -4.06 -9.80 -12.00
N THR A 555 -2.96 -9.52 -12.70
CA THR A 555 -2.51 -10.31 -13.85
C THR A 555 -2.18 -11.75 -13.48
N LEU A 556 -1.61 -12.01 -12.29
CA LEU A 556 -1.34 -13.39 -11.85
C LEU A 556 -2.65 -14.16 -11.61
N THR A 557 -3.69 -13.48 -11.12
CA THR A 557 -5.04 -14.07 -11.04
C THR A 557 -5.57 -14.41 -12.45
N VAL A 558 -5.43 -13.50 -13.43
CA VAL A 558 -5.84 -13.78 -14.82
C VAL A 558 -5.10 -14.98 -15.39
N ILE A 559 -3.78 -15.06 -15.21
CA ILE A 559 -2.96 -16.19 -15.66
C ILE A 559 -3.44 -17.49 -14.99
N GLN A 560 -3.62 -17.48 -13.67
CA GLN A 560 -4.05 -18.64 -12.91
C GLN A 560 -5.44 -19.13 -13.34
N ASP A 561 -6.41 -18.22 -13.44
CA ASP A 561 -7.77 -18.57 -13.87
C ASP A 561 -7.77 -19.13 -15.29
N THR A 562 -6.98 -18.55 -16.19
CA THR A 562 -6.85 -19.04 -17.56
C THR A 562 -6.26 -20.46 -17.56
N VAL A 563 -5.20 -20.70 -16.80
CA VAL A 563 -4.57 -22.02 -16.66
C VAL A 563 -5.56 -23.03 -16.08
N ASN A 564 -6.39 -22.64 -15.11
CA ASN A 564 -7.43 -23.49 -14.55
C ASN A 564 -8.45 -23.90 -15.62
N PHE A 565 -8.99 -22.95 -16.39
CA PHE A 565 -9.90 -23.26 -17.49
C PHE A 565 -9.27 -24.16 -18.56
N VAL A 566 -8.00 -23.91 -18.91
CA VAL A 566 -7.28 -24.76 -19.88
C VAL A 566 -7.11 -26.19 -19.35
N ASN A 567 -6.87 -26.35 -18.05
CA ASN A 567 -6.71 -27.66 -17.40
C ASN A 567 -8.03 -28.42 -17.24
N GLU A 568 -9.17 -27.74 -17.31
CA GLU A 568 -10.51 -28.37 -17.29
C GLU A 568 -10.89 -28.98 -18.64
N ARG A 569 -10.27 -28.54 -19.74
CA ARG A 569 -10.57 -29.06 -21.08
C ARG A 569 -10.26 -30.54 -21.23
N GLU A 570 -11.04 -31.23 -22.04
CA GLU A 570 -10.80 -32.66 -22.30
C GLU A 570 -9.56 -32.87 -23.17
N ASP A 571 -9.30 -32.00 -24.15
CA ASP A 571 -8.18 -32.14 -25.10
C ASP A 571 -6.80 -31.84 -24.49
N THR A 572 -6.73 -31.34 -23.26
CA THR A 572 -5.46 -31.13 -22.53
C THR A 572 -5.05 -32.34 -21.70
N LYS A 573 -5.98 -33.21 -21.32
CA LYS A 573 -5.73 -34.41 -20.48
C LYS A 573 -4.77 -35.41 -21.13
N ASP A 574 -4.71 -35.43 -22.46
CA ASP A 574 -3.83 -36.32 -23.24
C ASP A 574 -2.43 -35.74 -23.52
N LYS A 575 -2.18 -34.47 -23.16
CA LYS A 575 -0.89 -33.78 -23.38
C LYS A 575 0.15 -34.15 -22.31
N LYS A 576 0.66 -35.39 -22.34
CA LYS A 576 1.63 -35.90 -21.35
C LYS A 576 3.10 -35.66 -21.70
N ASN A 577 3.42 -35.27 -22.94
CA ASN A 577 4.79 -35.08 -23.44
C ASN A 577 4.96 -33.80 -24.29
N VAL A 578 4.13 -32.78 -24.04
CA VAL A 578 4.23 -31.48 -24.73
C VAL A 578 4.97 -30.52 -23.79
N LYS A 579 5.98 -29.81 -24.30
CA LYS A 579 6.70 -28.78 -23.52
C LYS A 579 5.71 -27.77 -22.93
N GLY A 580 5.81 -27.50 -21.63
CA GLY A 580 4.84 -26.69 -20.89
C GLY A 580 3.63 -27.47 -20.33
N PHE A 581 3.54 -28.78 -20.55
CA PHE A 581 2.54 -29.65 -19.92
C PHE A 581 3.20 -30.74 -19.09
N GLU A 582 2.77 -30.87 -17.84
CA GLU A 582 3.16 -31.95 -16.93
C GLU A 582 1.91 -32.70 -16.49
N SER A 583 1.87 -34.01 -16.75
CA SER A 583 0.73 -34.88 -16.40
C SER A 583 -0.63 -34.36 -16.90
N GLY A 584 -0.67 -33.75 -18.09
CA GLY A 584 -1.88 -33.18 -18.69
C GLY A 584 -2.30 -31.83 -18.14
N LYS A 585 -1.49 -31.20 -17.27
CA LYS A 585 -1.71 -29.84 -16.76
C LYS A 585 -0.71 -28.86 -17.34
N LEU A 586 -1.21 -27.70 -17.79
CA LEU A 586 -0.40 -26.57 -18.24
C LEU A 586 0.42 -26.02 -17.07
N LYS A 587 1.74 -25.96 -17.26
CA LYS A 587 2.72 -25.32 -16.37
C LYS A 587 3.20 -24.05 -17.05
N ILE A 588 2.59 -22.92 -16.70
CA ILE A 588 2.84 -21.65 -17.38
C ILE A 588 4.33 -21.24 -17.36
N ALA A 589 5.04 -21.52 -16.28
CA ALA A 589 6.48 -21.23 -16.14
C ALA A 589 7.38 -22.03 -17.10
N GLU A 590 6.88 -23.11 -17.70
CA GLU A 590 7.64 -24.02 -18.57
C GLU A 590 7.28 -23.91 -20.06
N VAL A 591 6.38 -22.98 -20.41
CA VAL A 591 5.93 -22.81 -21.81
C VAL A 591 7.02 -22.23 -22.70
N ASP A 592 6.94 -22.52 -24.00
CA ASP A 592 7.88 -21.97 -24.97
C ASP A 592 7.52 -20.54 -25.38
N MET A 593 8.17 -19.57 -24.76
CA MET A 593 7.98 -18.14 -25.07
C MET A 593 8.80 -17.65 -26.27
N SER A 594 9.50 -18.53 -26.99
CA SER A 594 10.30 -18.17 -28.18
C SER A 594 9.52 -18.26 -29.50
N GLU A 595 8.25 -18.67 -29.45
CA GLU A 595 7.42 -18.84 -30.64
C GLU A 595 7.20 -17.52 -31.38
N LYS A 596 7.63 -17.49 -32.66
CA LYS A 596 7.55 -16.31 -33.52
C LYS A 596 6.12 -15.72 -33.61
N GLY A 597 5.09 -16.57 -33.61
CA GLY A 597 3.69 -16.13 -33.71
C GLY A 597 3.25 -15.20 -32.57
N ILE A 598 3.77 -15.41 -31.37
CA ILE A 598 3.48 -14.57 -30.19
C ILE A 598 4.04 -13.16 -30.41
N TYR A 599 5.29 -13.07 -30.87
CA TYR A 599 5.94 -11.79 -31.15
C TYR A 599 5.33 -11.08 -32.35
N ASP A 600 4.94 -11.81 -33.41
CA ASP A 600 4.23 -11.27 -34.57
C ASP A 600 2.88 -10.66 -34.15
N MET A 601 2.14 -11.31 -33.24
CA MET A 601 0.89 -10.79 -32.67
C MET A 601 1.12 -9.46 -31.93
N ILE A 602 2.17 -9.38 -31.10
CA ILE A 602 2.54 -8.15 -30.39
C ILE A 602 2.96 -7.06 -31.39
N GLY A 603 3.78 -7.39 -32.38
CA GLY A 603 4.22 -6.49 -33.46
C GLY A 603 3.10 -6.05 -34.41
N ALA A 604 1.99 -6.78 -34.47
CA ALA A 604 0.76 -6.34 -35.14
C ALA A 604 -0.08 -5.38 -34.26
N GLY A 605 0.34 -5.15 -33.02
CA GLY A 605 -0.35 -4.35 -32.01
C GLY A 605 -1.62 -4.97 -31.47
N GLN A 606 -1.68 -6.31 -31.44
CA GLN A 606 -2.78 -7.03 -30.80
C GLN A 606 -2.51 -7.18 -29.29
N THR A 607 -2.24 -6.07 -28.60
CA THR A 607 -1.72 -6.03 -27.22
C THR A 607 -2.79 -5.85 -26.15
N VAL A 608 -4.07 -5.74 -26.50
CA VAL A 608 -5.18 -5.63 -25.53
C VAL A 608 -5.13 -6.80 -24.54
N GLY A 609 -5.10 -6.51 -23.23
CA GLY A 609 -4.99 -7.53 -22.18
C GLY A 609 -3.59 -8.09 -21.95
N ILE A 610 -2.61 -7.77 -22.79
CA ILE A 610 -1.21 -8.19 -22.56
C ILE A 610 -0.59 -7.25 -21.52
N PHE A 611 -0.10 -7.83 -20.43
CA PHE A 611 0.45 -7.07 -19.29
C PHE A 611 1.56 -6.11 -19.74
N GLN A 612 1.56 -4.87 -19.19
CA GLN A 612 2.44 -3.74 -19.54
C GLN A 612 2.30 -3.19 -20.98
N LEU A 613 1.70 -3.93 -21.93
CA LEU A 613 1.72 -3.59 -23.36
C LEU A 613 0.41 -3.02 -23.90
N GLU A 614 -0.65 -2.93 -23.09
CA GLU A 614 -2.00 -2.61 -23.55
C GLU A 614 -2.28 -1.14 -23.87
N SER A 615 -1.48 -0.19 -23.36
CA SER A 615 -1.78 1.24 -23.56
C SER A 615 -1.70 1.62 -25.04
N ALA A 616 -2.53 2.56 -25.50
CA ALA A 616 -2.60 2.93 -26.92
C ALA A 616 -1.24 3.36 -27.48
N GLY A 617 -0.47 4.12 -26.69
CA GLY A 617 0.85 4.57 -27.08
C GLY A 617 1.89 3.43 -27.10
N MET A 618 1.91 2.58 -26.06
CA MET A 618 2.79 1.40 -26.03
C MET A 618 2.48 0.44 -27.18
N THR A 619 1.21 0.27 -27.50
CA THR A 619 0.74 -0.52 -28.65
C THR A 619 1.27 0.04 -29.97
N GLY A 620 1.26 1.36 -30.14
CA GLY A 620 1.88 2.03 -31.28
C GLY A 620 3.37 1.75 -31.37
N PHE A 621 4.08 1.91 -30.25
CA PHE A 621 5.52 1.64 -30.18
C PHE A 621 5.86 0.17 -30.48
N MET A 622 5.10 -0.80 -29.96
CA MET A 622 5.32 -2.23 -30.24
C MET A 622 5.16 -2.56 -31.74
N LYS A 623 4.28 -1.85 -32.47
CA LYS A 623 4.14 -2.00 -33.93
C LYS A 623 5.36 -1.51 -34.70
N GLU A 624 6.02 -0.47 -34.22
CA GLU A 624 7.23 0.06 -34.83
C GLU A 624 8.46 -0.78 -34.45
N LEU A 625 8.53 -1.20 -33.18
CA LEU A 625 9.59 -2.02 -32.64
C LEU A 625 9.62 -3.42 -33.26
N LYS A 626 8.45 -4.02 -33.54
CA LYS A 626 8.29 -5.40 -34.04
C LYS A 626 9.17 -6.39 -33.25
N PRO A 627 8.87 -6.64 -31.96
CA PRO A 627 9.70 -7.50 -31.12
C PRO A 627 9.90 -8.88 -31.77
N THR A 628 11.05 -9.51 -31.53
CA THR A 628 11.40 -10.84 -32.07
C THR A 628 11.90 -11.81 -31.01
N ASN A 629 12.20 -11.29 -29.81
CA ASN A 629 12.69 -12.02 -28.67
C ASN A 629 12.29 -11.29 -27.37
N ILE A 630 12.57 -11.90 -26.23
CA ILE A 630 12.23 -11.33 -24.92
C ILE A 630 13.01 -10.05 -24.61
N ASP A 631 14.26 -9.90 -25.06
CA ASP A 631 15.06 -8.70 -24.79
C ASP A 631 14.44 -7.45 -25.41
N ASP A 632 13.79 -7.57 -26.58
CA ASP A 632 13.01 -6.48 -27.18
C ASP A 632 11.83 -6.04 -26.27
N ILE A 633 11.16 -6.99 -25.61
CA ILE A 633 10.06 -6.70 -24.68
C ILE A 633 10.61 -6.02 -23.42
N ILE A 634 11.71 -6.53 -22.87
CA ILE A 634 12.40 -5.95 -21.70
C ILE A 634 12.80 -4.50 -22.00
N ALA A 635 13.44 -4.25 -23.14
CA ALA A 635 13.83 -2.91 -23.58
C ALA A 635 12.61 -2.03 -23.82
N GLY A 636 11.56 -2.57 -24.45
CA GLY A 636 10.36 -1.81 -24.76
C GLY A 636 9.63 -1.31 -23.50
N ILE A 637 9.48 -2.17 -22.49
CA ILE A 637 8.94 -1.80 -21.17
C ILE A 637 9.83 -0.74 -20.49
N SER A 638 11.15 -0.82 -20.67
CA SER A 638 12.12 0.08 -20.05
C SER A 638 12.17 1.47 -20.70
N LEU A 639 11.99 1.55 -22.02
CA LEU A 639 12.12 2.76 -22.84
C LEU A 639 10.84 3.59 -22.91
N TYR A 640 9.66 2.96 -22.83
CA TYR A 640 8.39 3.66 -23.03
C TYR A 640 7.94 4.44 -21.79
N ARG A 641 8.71 5.47 -21.42
CA ARG A 641 8.43 6.40 -20.31
C ARG A 641 8.99 7.81 -20.59
N PRO A 642 8.48 8.86 -19.93
CA PRO A 642 8.99 10.22 -20.12
C PRO A 642 10.50 10.30 -19.84
N GLY A 643 11.26 10.87 -20.78
CA GLY A 643 12.73 10.90 -20.79
C GLY A 643 13.32 9.88 -21.77
N PRO A 644 13.31 8.56 -21.47
CA PRO A 644 13.86 7.53 -22.36
C PRO A 644 13.17 7.41 -23.72
N MET A 645 11.92 7.87 -23.84
CA MET A 645 11.19 7.91 -25.10
C MET A 645 11.96 8.63 -26.22
N ASP A 646 12.80 9.61 -25.89
CA ASP A 646 13.58 10.36 -26.88
C ASP A 646 14.60 9.47 -27.63
N PHE A 647 14.95 8.32 -27.07
CA PHE A 647 15.90 7.36 -27.64
C PHE A 647 15.24 6.19 -28.37
N ILE A 648 13.90 6.11 -28.36
CA ILE A 648 13.15 5.11 -29.12
C ILE A 648 13.51 5.14 -30.61
N PRO A 649 13.65 6.31 -31.28
CA PRO A 649 14.03 6.35 -32.69
C PRO A 649 15.39 5.71 -32.97
N ASP A 650 16.40 5.98 -32.14
CA ASP A 650 17.75 5.42 -32.31
C ASP A 650 17.75 3.91 -32.04
N TYR A 651 17.02 3.46 -31.02
CA TYR A 651 16.86 2.03 -30.73
C TYR A 651 16.19 1.28 -31.88
N ILE A 652 15.10 1.82 -32.43
CA ILE A 652 14.38 1.24 -33.57
C ILE A 652 15.29 1.19 -34.80
N LYS A 653 16.03 2.27 -35.06
CA LYS A 653 16.97 2.34 -36.19
C LYS A 653 18.06 1.28 -36.07
N GLY A 654 18.71 1.19 -34.90
CA GLY A 654 19.77 0.20 -34.65
C GLY A 654 19.25 -1.25 -34.73
N LYS A 655 18.00 -1.49 -34.34
CA LYS A 655 17.36 -2.80 -34.48
C LYS A 655 17.11 -3.20 -35.94
N HIS A 656 16.59 -2.29 -36.76
CA HIS A 656 16.30 -2.58 -38.17
C HIS A 656 17.55 -2.58 -39.04
N ASP A 657 18.60 -1.88 -38.61
CA ASP A 657 19.91 -1.81 -39.27
C ASP A 657 21.04 -1.77 -38.23
N GLU A 658 21.56 -2.95 -37.87
CA GLU A 658 22.68 -3.09 -36.93
C GLU A 658 23.94 -2.34 -37.39
N SER A 659 24.13 -2.15 -38.71
CA SER A 659 25.29 -1.43 -39.25
C SER A 659 25.26 0.08 -38.95
N SER A 660 24.10 0.59 -38.54
CA SER A 660 23.92 1.98 -38.15
C SER A 660 24.35 2.27 -36.70
N VAL A 661 24.64 1.24 -35.90
CA VAL A 661 25.07 1.36 -34.50
C VAL A 661 26.55 1.75 -34.44
N VAL A 662 26.84 2.85 -33.73
CA VAL A 662 28.20 3.35 -33.53
C VAL A 662 28.52 3.38 -32.04
N TYR A 663 29.56 2.66 -31.64
CA TYR A 663 30.06 2.66 -30.26
C TYR A 663 31.14 3.73 -30.08
N ALA A 664 31.13 4.42 -28.94
CA ALA A 664 32.13 5.44 -28.63
C ALA A 664 33.55 4.84 -28.45
N CYS A 665 33.62 3.59 -27.98
CA CYS A 665 34.84 2.77 -27.95
C CYS A 665 34.49 1.28 -28.07
N PRO A 666 35.42 0.40 -28.49
CA PRO A 666 35.16 -1.03 -28.66
C PRO A 666 34.68 -1.75 -27.40
N GLU A 667 35.14 -1.31 -26.23
CA GLU A 667 34.80 -1.88 -24.92
C GLU A 667 33.32 -1.68 -24.54
N LEU A 668 32.57 -0.83 -25.25
CA LEU A 668 31.13 -0.68 -25.03
C LEU A 668 30.30 -1.73 -25.78
N GLU A 669 30.87 -2.41 -26.77
CA GLU A 669 30.11 -3.31 -27.65
C GLU A 669 29.48 -4.45 -26.83
N HIS A 670 30.25 -5.16 -26.00
CA HIS A 670 29.72 -6.30 -25.23
C HIS A 670 28.67 -5.89 -24.18
N ILE A 671 28.65 -4.62 -23.76
CA ILE A 671 27.69 -4.07 -22.79
C ILE A 671 26.40 -3.62 -23.47
N LEU A 672 26.51 -2.97 -24.63
CA LEU A 672 25.41 -2.25 -25.29
C LEU A 672 24.89 -2.94 -26.55
N LYS A 673 25.48 -4.06 -26.98
CA LYS A 673 25.05 -4.83 -28.16
C LYS A 673 23.57 -5.21 -28.12
N ASN A 674 23.11 -5.75 -26.99
CA ASN A 674 21.71 -6.19 -26.84
C ASN A 674 20.71 -5.03 -26.74
N THR A 675 21.18 -3.79 -26.75
CA THR A 675 20.36 -2.58 -26.76
C THR A 675 20.73 -1.65 -27.91
N TYR A 676 21.35 -2.19 -28.97
CA TYR A 676 21.70 -1.48 -30.19
C TYR A 676 22.50 -0.18 -29.95
N GLY A 677 23.40 -0.19 -28.97
CA GLY A 677 24.24 0.96 -28.62
C GLY A 677 23.61 1.96 -27.65
N CYS A 678 22.32 1.80 -27.30
CA CYS A 678 21.63 2.66 -26.35
C CYS A 678 21.86 2.23 -24.90
N ILE A 679 22.07 3.18 -23.99
CA ILE A 679 22.12 2.91 -22.54
C ILE A 679 20.68 2.85 -22.02
N VAL A 680 20.17 1.67 -21.70
CA VAL A 680 18.78 1.47 -21.26
C VAL A 680 18.73 1.11 -19.77
N TYR A 681 19.67 0.27 -19.32
CA TYR A 681 19.62 -0.33 -18.00
C TYR A 681 20.62 0.28 -17.02
N GLN A 682 20.27 0.23 -15.74
CA GLN A 682 21.15 0.63 -14.65
C GLN A 682 22.36 -0.29 -14.53
N GLU A 683 22.17 -1.59 -14.81
CA GLU A 683 23.19 -2.60 -14.86
C GLU A 683 24.24 -2.28 -15.94
N GLN A 684 23.83 -1.71 -17.08
CA GLN A 684 24.77 -1.26 -18.12
C GLN A 684 25.62 -0.09 -17.63
N VAL A 685 25.04 0.88 -16.90
CA VAL A 685 25.82 1.98 -16.29
C VAL A 685 26.86 1.41 -15.31
N MET A 686 26.47 0.43 -14.50
CA MET A 686 27.39 -0.24 -13.58
C MET A 686 28.50 -0.98 -14.34
N GLN A 687 28.17 -1.71 -15.40
CA GLN A 687 29.17 -2.39 -16.25
C GLN A 687 30.13 -1.40 -16.92
N ILE A 688 29.63 -0.27 -17.44
CA ILE A 688 30.47 0.74 -18.10
C ILE A 688 31.54 1.27 -17.15
N VAL A 689 31.17 1.70 -15.94
CA VAL A 689 32.16 2.24 -14.99
C VAL A 689 33.15 1.19 -14.50
N ARG A 690 32.73 -0.08 -14.41
CA ARG A 690 33.59 -1.19 -14.02
C ARG A 690 34.58 -1.56 -15.11
N ASP A 691 34.08 -1.86 -16.30
CA ASP A 691 34.87 -2.42 -17.40
C ASP A 691 35.82 -1.36 -17.99
N LEU A 692 35.40 -0.09 -18.05
CA LEU A 692 36.23 0.98 -18.62
C LEU A 692 37.17 1.63 -17.60
N ALA A 693 36.76 1.79 -16.33
CA ALA A 693 37.52 2.55 -15.34
C ALA A 693 38.00 1.74 -14.11
N GLY A 694 37.65 0.46 -14.01
CA GLY A 694 38.09 -0.43 -12.93
C GLY A 694 37.33 -0.26 -11.62
N TYR A 695 36.09 0.23 -11.64
CA TYR A 695 35.26 0.29 -10.44
C TYR A 695 34.98 -1.12 -9.89
N SER A 696 34.80 -1.23 -8.58
CA SER A 696 34.20 -2.41 -7.96
C SER A 696 32.70 -2.50 -8.27
N TYR A 697 32.11 -3.67 -8.03
CA TYR A 697 30.66 -3.84 -8.12
C TYR A 697 29.92 -2.91 -7.14
N GLY A 698 30.36 -2.83 -5.88
CA GLY A 698 29.70 -2.02 -4.87
C GLY A 698 29.75 -0.52 -5.18
N ARG A 699 30.91 0.00 -5.58
CA ARG A 699 31.06 1.41 -5.95
C ARG A 699 30.31 1.77 -7.21
N SER A 700 30.19 0.85 -8.16
CA SER A 700 29.40 1.08 -9.37
C SER A 700 27.90 1.33 -9.08
N ASP A 701 27.31 0.65 -8.08
CA ASP A 701 25.95 0.96 -7.63
C ASP A 701 25.89 2.34 -6.95
N LEU A 702 26.91 2.73 -6.18
CA LEU A 702 26.97 4.06 -5.57
C LEU A 702 26.96 5.18 -6.62
N VAL A 703 27.72 5.02 -7.72
CA VAL A 703 27.73 5.96 -8.85
C VAL A 703 26.35 6.04 -9.48
N ARG A 704 25.74 4.88 -9.80
CA ARG A 704 24.39 4.83 -10.36
C ARG A 704 23.36 5.52 -9.44
N ARG A 705 23.44 5.34 -8.11
CA ARG A 705 22.58 6.05 -7.15
C ARG A 705 22.80 7.56 -7.16
N ALA A 706 24.05 8.00 -7.24
CA ALA A 706 24.38 9.42 -7.31
C ALA A 706 23.80 10.07 -8.58
N MET A 707 23.88 9.36 -9.71
CA MET A 707 23.26 9.76 -10.97
C MET A 707 21.74 9.87 -10.85
N SER A 708 21.07 8.81 -10.39
CA SER A 708 19.60 8.81 -10.24
C SER A 708 19.09 9.88 -9.26
N LYS A 709 19.88 10.23 -8.22
CA LYS A 709 19.55 11.29 -7.25
C LYS A 709 20.05 12.69 -7.65
N LYS A 710 20.66 12.85 -8.83
CA LYS A 710 21.21 14.13 -9.34
C LYS A 710 22.14 14.84 -8.34
N LYS A 711 22.99 14.08 -7.64
CA LYS A 711 23.93 14.63 -6.65
C LYS A 711 25.12 15.30 -7.34
N LEU A 712 24.98 16.55 -7.77
CA LEU A 712 25.96 17.29 -8.59
C LEU A 712 27.41 17.19 -8.06
N LYS A 713 27.63 17.42 -6.76
CA LYS A 713 28.98 17.36 -6.15
C LYS A 713 29.62 15.96 -6.24
N VAL A 714 28.82 14.91 -6.02
CA VAL A 714 29.31 13.52 -6.12
C VAL A 714 29.61 13.19 -7.58
N MET A 715 28.73 13.60 -8.49
CA MET A 715 28.89 13.38 -9.92
C MET A 715 30.15 14.03 -10.50
N GLU A 716 30.53 15.21 -10.03
CA GLU A 716 31.75 15.89 -10.46
C GLU A 716 33.01 15.14 -9.99
N GLN A 717 33.00 14.64 -8.75
CA GLN A 717 34.10 13.83 -8.23
C GLN A 717 34.21 12.50 -8.98
N GLU A 718 33.09 11.80 -9.16
CA GLU A 718 33.07 10.52 -9.86
C GLU A 718 33.44 10.64 -11.34
N ARG A 719 33.19 11.80 -11.97
CA ARG A 719 33.72 12.07 -13.32
C ARG A 719 35.24 12.05 -13.34
N LYS A 720 35.89 12.71 -12.37
CA LYS A 720 37.36 12.76 -12.30
C LYS A 720 37.92 11.36 -12.09
N ASN A 721 37.35 10.61 -11.15
CA ASN A 721 37.72 9.23 -10.87
C ASN A 721 37.53 8.33 -12.09
N PHE A 722 36.39 8.42 -12.79
CA PHE A 722 36.10 7.64 -13.98
C PHE A 722 37.10 7.91 -15.11
N VAL A 723 37.47 9.17 -15.35
CA VAL A 723 38.40 9.52 -16.44
C VAL A 723 39.85 9.20 -16.07
N TYR A 724 40.31 9.66 -14.90
CA TYR A 724 41.74 9.68 -14.57
C TYR A 724 42.17 8.67 -13.48
N GLY A 725 41.21 8.03 -12.81
CA GLY A 725 41.45 7.17 -11.66
C GLY A 725 41.49 7.97 -10.34
N ASN A 726 41.56 7.25 -9.22
CA ASN A 726 41.80 7.86 -7.91
C ASN A 726 43.29 7.68 -7.52
N GLU A 727 44.09 8.73 -7.65
CA GLU A 727 45.54 8.68 -7.40
C GLU A 727 45.90 8.32 -5.95
N ASP A 728 45.10 8.76 -4.98
CA ASP A 728 45.35 8.48 -3.56
C ASP A 728 45.14 6.98 -3.27
N GLU A 729 44.05 6.39 -3.77
CA GLU A 729 43.76 4.95 -3.63
C GLU A 729 44.81 4.09 -4.34
N ILE A 730 45.26 4.50 -5.53
CA ILE A 730 46.30 3.78 -6.28
C ILE A 730 47.61 3.79 -5.50
N LYS A 731 48.00 4.93 -4.95
CA LYS A 731 49.25 5.08 -4.21
C LYS A 731 49.23 4.30 -2.91
N GLU A 732 48.14 4.38 -2.15
CA GLU A 732 47.95 3.62 -0.90
C GLU A 732 48.04 2.11 -1.16
N TYR A 733 47.37 1.63 -2.21
CA TYR A 733 47.42 0.24 -2.62
C TYR A 733 48.84 -0.23 -3.01
N GLU A 734 49.55 0.55 -3.83
CA GLU A 734 50.90 0.21 -4.27
C GLU A 734 51.90 0.18 -3.11
N GLU A 735 51.76 1.10 -2.15
CA GLU A 735 52.58 1.15 -0.93
C GLU A 735 52.31 -0.05 -0.01
N GLU A 736 51.04 -0.40 0.24
CA GLU A 736 50.67 -1.58 1.03
C GLU A 736 51.14 -2.89 0.39
N LEU A 737 50.98 -3.03 -0.93
CA LEU A 737 51.41 -4.22 -1.66
C LEU A 737 52.93 -4.36 -1.67
N ALA A 738 53.65 -3.25 -1.83
CA ALA A 738 55.11 -3.24 -1.74
C ALA A 738 55.58 -3.63 -0.34
N ALA A 739 54.92 -3.14 0.72
CA ALA A 739 55.22 -3.49 2.10
C ALA A 739 54.96 -4.97 2.39
N ALA A 740 53.82 -5.52 1.95
CA ALA A 740 53.48 -6.93 2.13
C ALA A 740 54.46 -7.86 1.38
N ARG A 741 54.86 -7.50 0.16
CA ARG A 741 55.88 -8.20 -0.61
C ARG A 741 57.26 -8.15 0.05
N ALA A 742 57.65 -6.99 0.58
CA ALA A 742 58.90 -6.84 1.32
C ALA A 742 58.91 -7.66 2.63
N ALA A 743 57.75 -7.80 3.28
CA ALA A 743 57.58 -8.60 4.49
C ALA A 743 57.47 -10.12 4.23
N GLY A 744 57.28 -10.54 2.97
CA GLY A 744 57.05 -11.95 2.62
C GLY A 744 55.71 -12.50 3.14
N ASP A 745 54.74 -11.63 3.41
CA ASP A 745 53.45 -12.00 3.97
C ASP A 745 52.51 -12.51 2.86
N ALA A 746 52.57 -13.82 2.61
CA ALA A 746 51.80 -14.46 1.53
C ALA A 746 50.28 -14.32 1.69
N GLU A 747 49.79 -14.21 2.93
CA GLU A 747 48.36 -14.07 3.20
C GLU A 747 47.90 -12.63 2.93
N LYS A 748 48.70 -11.63 3.35
CA LYS A 748 48.43 -10.23 3.05
C LYS A 748 48.61 -9.88 1.58
N ILE A 749 49.57 -10.49 0.89
CA ILE A 749 49.73 -10.34 -0.57
C ILE A 749 48.48 -10.86 -1.28
N LYS A 750 47.97 -12.04 -0.88
CA LYS A 750 46.74 -12.60 -1.46
C LYS A 750 45.50 -11.75 -1.17
N GLU A 751 45.42 -11.18 0.03
CA GLU A 751 44.36 -10.21 0.40
C GLU A 751 44.42 -8.94 -0.47
N LEU A 752 45.60 -8.34 -0.61
CA LEU A 752 45.81 -7.12 -1.40
C LEU A 752 45.66 -7.38 -2.91
N GLU A 753 46.09 -8.52 -3.41
CA GLU A 753 45.83 -8.92 -4.80
C GLU A 753 44.32 -9.10 -5.06
N GLY A 754 43.55 -9.50 -4.04
CA GLY A 754 42.08 -9.44 -4.04
C GLY A 754 41.52 -8.01 -4.03
N LYS A 755 42.08 -7.10 -3.23
CA LYS A 755 41.70 -5.66 -3.16
C LYS A 755 42.07 -4.85 -4.40
N LYS A 756 42.91 -5.36 -5.29
CA LYS A 756 43.25 -4.69 -6.57
C LYS A 756 42.01 -4.29 -7.38
N ILE A 757 40.92 -5.05 -7.22
CA ILE A 757 39.61 -4.85 -7.86
C ILE A 757 38.87 -3.61 -7.30
N GLU A 758 39.29 -3.07 -6.16
CA GLU A 758 38.66 -1.92 -5.50
C GLU A 758 39.29 -0.56 -5.88
N VAL A 759 40.45 -0.57 -6.54
CA VAL A 759 41.20 0.63 -6.91
C VAL A 759 40.75 1.14 -8.28
N ILE A 760 40.24 2.37 -8.36
CA ILE A 760 39.83 2.97 -9.64
C ILE A 760 41.07 3.39 -10.43
N THR A 761 41.34 2.65 -11.51
CA THR A 761 42.45 2.92 -12.43
C THR A 761 42.15 4.07 -13.39
N GLY A 762 40.88 4.25 -13.76
CA GLY A 762 40.43 5.27 -14.69
C GLY A 762 40.58 4.89 -16.17
N CYS A 763 39.69 5.42 -17.00
CA CYS A 763 39.61 5.16 -18.43
C CYS A 763 40.95 5.40 -19.15
N VAL A 764 41.66 6.46 -18.77
CA VAL A 764 42.93 6.84 -19.44
C VAL A 764 44.01 5.78 -19.24
N LYS A 765 44.12 5.20 -18.03
CA LYS A 765 45.09 4.12 -17.77
C LYS A 765 44.72 2.83 -18.50
N ASN A 766 43.45 2.64 -18.83
CA ASN A 766 42.94 1.50 -19.58
C ASN A 766 42.94 1.72 -21.10
N GLY A 767 43.53 2.82 -21.59
CA GLY A 767 43.73 3.07 -23.03
C GLY A 767 42.61 3.85 -23.73
N ILE A 768 41.66 4.42 -22.98
CA ILE A 768 40.53 5.18 -23.54
C ILE A 768 40.86 6.68 -23.52
N ASP A 769 40.67 7.35 -24.67
CA ASP A 769 40.95 8.78 -24.79
C ASP A 769 40.09 9.61 -23.80
N PRO A 770 40.67 10.61 -23.09
CA PRO A 770 39.95 11.42 -22.12
C PRO A 770 38.68 12.09 -22.67
N LYS A 771 38.65 12.49 -23.95
CA LYS A 771 37.47 13.12 -24.56
C LYS A 771 36.36 12.09 -24.75
N VAL A 772 36.72 10.88 -25.18
CA VAL A 772 35.79 9.75 -25.31
C VAL A 772 35.24 9.37 -23.93
N ALA A 773 36.09 9.25 -22.91
CA ALA A 773 35.66 8.97 -21.55
C ALA A 773 34.68 10.05 -21.00
N ASN A 774 34.97 11.34 -21.21
CA ASN A 774 34.05 12.41 -20.81
C ASN A 774 32.71 12.34 -21.55
N HIS A 775 32.73 12.06 -22.86
CA HIS A 775 31.52 11.89 -23.64
C HIS A 775 30.67 10.71 -23.16
N ILE A 776 31.29 9.57 -22.85
CA ILE A 776 30.61 8.40 -22.28
C ILE A 776 29.99 8.77 -20.92
N PHE A 777 30.73 9.49 -20.07
CA PHE A 777 30.21 9.92 -18.78
C PHE A 777 29.01 10.88 -18.94
N ASP A 778 29.06 11.84 -19.86
CA ASP A 778 27.94 12.74 -20.16
C ASP A 778 26.69 11.97 -20.61
N SER A 779 26.87 10.98 -21.49
CA SER A 779 25.81 10.07 -21.91
C SER A 779 25.23 9.32 -20.71
N MET A 780 26.08 8.78 -19.82
CA MET A 780 25.61 8.14 -18.59
C MET A 780 24.80 9.11 -17.70
N ILE A 781 25.20 10.38 -17.52
CA ILE A 781 24.41 11.34 -16.70
C ILE A 781 23.03 11.58 -17.30
N SER A 782 22.99 11.85 -18.61
CA SER A 782 21.75 12.10 -19.33
C SER A 782 20.78 10.93 -19.18
N PHE A 783 21.30 9.71 -19.35
CA PHE A 783 20.51 8.49 -19.30
C PHE A 783 20.22 7.97 -17.90
N ALA A 784 21.14 8.02 -16.95
CA ALA A 784 20.99 7.39 -15.62
C ALA A 784 19.93 8.07 -14.75
N SER A 785 19.55 9.32 -15.08
CA SER A 785 18.33 9.95 -14.57
C SER A 785 17.07 9.15 -14.91
N TYR A 786 17.14 8.35 -15.97
CA TYR A 786 16.06 7.57 -16.56
C TYR A 786 16.49 6.15 -16.97
N ALA A 787 17.54 5.59 -16.38
CA ALA A 787 17.93 4.21 -16.61
C ALA A 787 17.02 3.27 -15.79
N PHE A 788 16.71 2.10 -16.32
CA PHE A 788 15.76 1.19 -15.70
C PHE A 788 16.44 -0.02 -15.05
N ASN A 789 15.78 -0.62 -14.07
CA ASN A 789 16.24 -1.86 -13.44
C ASN A 789 15.98 -3.04 -14.38
N LYS A 790 17.04 -3.67 -14.92
CA LYS A 790 16.87 -4.81 -15.84
C LYS A 790 16.24 -6.01 -15.16
N ALA A 791 16.60 -6.31 -13.91
CA ALA A 791 16.05 -7.44 -13.17
C ALA A 791 14.52 -7.32 -13.00
N HIS A 792 14.03 -6.12 -12.66
CA HIS A 792 12.60 -5.83 -12.57
C HIS A 792 11.91 -5.91 -13.94
N ALA A 793 12.54 -5.36 -14.98
CA ALA A 793 12.00 -5.42 -16.34
C ALA A 793 11.90 -6.86 -16.87
N ALA A 794 12.91 -7.69 -16.60
CA ALA A 794 12.95 -9.10 -17.00
C ALA A 794 11.80 -9.88 -16.35
N GLY A 795 11.60 -9.73 -15.03
CA GLY A 795 10.47 -10.32 -14.32
C GLY A 795 9.12 -9.97 -14.94
N TYR A 796 8.88 -8.68 -15.22
CA TYR A 796 7.60 -8.22 -15.77
C TYR A 796 7.44 -8.54 -17.26
N ALA A 797 8.54 -8.64 -18.02
CA ALA A 797 8.51 -9.11 -19.39
C ALA A 797 8.13 -10.58 -19.50
N VAL A 798 8.54 -11.43 -18.55
CA VAL A 798 8.07 -12.82 -18.47
C VAL A 798 6.56 -12.87 -18.28
N VAL A 799 6.00 -12.12 -17.32
CA VAL A 799 4.54 -12.04 -17.12
C VAL A 799 3.83 -11.51 -18.38
N ALA A 800 4.40 -10.52 -19.07
CA ALA A 800 3.87 -10.03 -20.33
C ALA A 800 3.83 -11.14 -21.40
N LEU A 801 4.89 -11.93 -21.52
CA LEU A 801 4.94 -13.06 -22.46
C LEU A 801 4.04 -14.23 -22.05
N GLU A 802 3.86 -14.50 -20.76
CA GLU A 802 2.89 -15.48 -20.27
C GLU A 802 1.47 -15.07 -20.68
N THR A 803 1.09 -13.80 -20.48
CA THR A 803 -0.21 -13.31 -20.95
C THR A 803 -0.34 -13.34 -22.48
N ALA A 804 0.73 -13.03 -23.21
CA ALA A 804 0.73 -13.10 -24.67
C ALA A 804 0.61 -14.55 -25.18
N TYR A 805 1.30 -15.49 -24.54
CA TYR A 805 1.22 -16.92 -24.83
C TYR A 805 -0.21 -17.44 -24.61
N LEU A 806 -0.81 -17.13 -23.46
CA LEU A 806 -2.17 -17.52 -23.14
C LEU A 806 -3.18 -16.90 -24.11
N LYS A 807 -3.02 -15.63 -24.45
CA LYS A 807 -3.87 -14.97 -25.44
C LYS A 807 -3.76 -15.61 -26.83
N TYR A 808 -2.56 -16.02 -27.24
CA TYR A 808 -2.31 -16.58 -28.55
C TYR A 808 -2.86 -18.01 -28.67
N HIS A 809 -2.60 -18.87 -27.68
CA HIS A 809 -2.98 -20.30 -27.69
C HIS A 809 -4.36 -20.59 -27.13
N TYR A 810 -4.82 -19.81 -26.15
CA TYR A 810 -6.06 -20.00 -25.39
C TYR A 810 -6.88 -18.70 -25.30
N PRO A 811 -7.23 -18.08 -26.45
CA PRO A 811 -7.83 -16.75 -26.49
C PRO A 811 -9.19 -16.67 -25.78
N VAL A 812 -9.99 -17.74 -25.78
CA VAL A 812 -11.35 -17.74 -25.19
C VAL A 812 -11.25 -17.72 -23.67
N GLU A 813 -10.47 -18.64 -23.11
CA GLU A 813 -10.20 -18.77 -21.68
C GLU A 813 -9.52 -17.52 -21.15
N PHE A 814 -8.49 -17.03 -21.86
CA PHE A 814 -7.77 -15.82 -21.47
C PHE A 814 -8.68 -14.59 -21.44
N MET A 815 -9.51 -14.38 -22.47
CA MET A 815 -10.42 -13.24 -22.51
C MET A 815 -11.53 -13.35 -21.47
N ALA A 816 -12.00 -14.57 -21.13
CA ALA A 816 -12.95 -14.77 -20.04
C ALA A 816 -12.34 -14.37 -18.67
N SER A 817 -11.13 -14.85 -18.36
CA SER A 817 -10.41 -14.47 -17.13
C SER A 817 -10.11 -12.97 -17.09
N LEU A 818 -9.76 -12.37 -18.22
CA LEU A 818 -9.48 -10.94 -18.31
C LEU A 818 -10.74 -10.09 -18.05
N LEU A 819 -11.89 -10.47 -18.60
CA LEU A 819 -13.18 -9.83 -18.34
C LEU A 819 -13.56 -9.90 -16.86
N THR A 820 -13.43 -11.08 -16.26
CA THR A 820 -13.63 -11.31 -14.83
C THR A 820 -12.76 -10.39 -13.98
N SER A 821 -11.49 -10.22 -14.35
CA SER A 821 -10.57 -9.36 -13.59
C SER A 821 -10.94 -7.87 -13.58
N MET A 822 -11.81 -7.41 -14.50
CA MET A 822 -12.25 -6.00 -14.59
C MET A 822 -13.68 -5.79 -14.09
N GLU A 823 -14.19 -6.71 -13.27
CA GLU A 823 -15.46 -6.54 -12.55
C GLU A 823 -15.55 -5.15 -11.88
N GLY A 824 -16.71 -4.50 -12.01
CA GLY A 824 -16.93 -3.14 -11.51
C GLY A 824 -16.35 -2.01 -12.37
N VAL A 825 -15.53 -2.30 -13.39
CA VAL A 825 -14.94 -1.30 -14.30
C VAL A 825 -15.57 -1.40 -15.69
N THR A 826 -16.80 -0.87 -15.82
CA THR A 826 -17.61 -0.99 -17.05
C THR A 826 -16.86 -0.57 -18.32
N THR A 827 -16.06 0.50 -18.26
CA THR A 827 -15.30 0.99 -19.42
C THR A 827 -14.29 -0.03 -19.94
N LYS A 828 -13.61 -0.77 -19.05
CA LYS A 828 -12.65 -1.81 -19.44
C LYS A 828 -13.34 -3.09 -19.91
N ILE A 829 -14.45 -3.47 -19.29
CA ILE A 829 -15.28 -4.59 -19.78
C ILE A 829 -15.72 -4.33 -21.22
N MET A 830 -16.20 -3.12 -21.54
CA MET A 830 -16.56 -2.73 -22.90
C MET A 830 -15.41 -2.88 -23.90
N GLU A 831 -14.21 -2.40 -23.52
CA GLU A 831 -13.00 -2.50 -24.33
C GLU A 831 -12.64 -3.97 -24.65
N TYR A 832 -12.69 -4.83 -23.65
CA TYR A 832 -12.35 -6.25 -23.79
C TYR A 832 -13.40 -7.06 -24.54
N ILE A 833 -14.69 -6.78 -24.36
CA ILE A 833 -15.77 -7.38 -25.19
C ILE A 833 -15.56 -7.04 -26.66
N TYR A 834 -15.24 -5.78 -26.96
CA TYR A 834 -14.96 -5.36 -28.33
C TYR A 834 -13.72 -6.05 -28.91
N ALA A 835 -12.65 -6.21 -28.11
CA ALA A 835 -11.46 -6.94 -28.51
C ALA A 835 -11.75 -8.43 -28.76
N ALA A 836 -12.51 -9.08 -27.89
CA ALA A 836 -12.94 -10.48 -28.05
C ALA A 836 -13.73 -10.68 -29.35
N ARG A 837 -14.70 -9.81 -29.63
CA ARG A 837 -15.46 -9.83 -30.90
C ARG A 837 -14.58 -9.67 -32.12
N LYS A 838 -13.56 -8.79 -32.07
CA LYS A 838 -12.56 -8.64 -33.15
C LYS A 838 -11.71 -9.89 -33.36
N MET A 839 -11.50 -10.68 -32.31
CA MET A 839 -10.81 -11.97 -32.39
C MET A 839 -11.74 -13.10 -32.88
N GLY A 840 -13.01 -12.80 -33.18
CA GLY A 840 -14.01 -13.80 -33.57
C GLY A 840 -14.63 -14.56 -32.40
N ILE A 841 -14.43 -14.10 -31.16
CA ILE A 841 -14.96 -14.73 -29.96
C ILE A 841 -16.36 -14.18 -29.69
N GLU A 842 -17.35 -15.07 -29.67
CA GLU A 842 -18.74 -14.72 -29.35
C GLU A 842 -18.93 -14.60 -27.84
N ILE A 843 -19.61 -13.52 -27.41
CA ILE A 843 -20.03 -13.33 -26.02
C ILE A 843 -21.52 -13.66 -25.94
N LEU A 844 -21.85 -14.73 -25.21
CA LEU A 844 -23.22 -15.14 -24.96
C LEU A 844 -23.87 -14.21 -23.92
N PRO A 845 -25.18 -13.93 -24.01
CA PRO A 845 -25.89 -13.17 -23.00
C PRO A 845 -25.87 -13.89 -21.64
N PRO A 846 -26.09 -13.15 -20.54
CA PRO A 846 -26.30 -13.77 -19.24
C PRO A 846 -27.53 -14.69 -19.30
N ASP A 847 -27.52 -15.74 -18.49
CA ASP A 847 -28.52 -16.80 -18.45
C ASP A 847 -28.53 -17.42 -17.05
N VAL A 848 -29.64 -17.38 -16.33
CA VAL A 848 -29.73 -17.91 -14.95
C VAL A 848 -29.37 -19.39 -14.86
N ASN A 849 -29.56 -20.15 -15.95
CA ASN A 849 -29.28 -21.58 -16.00
C ASN A 849 -27.84 -21.93 -16.43
N SER A 850 -27.11 -21.00 -17.05
CA SER A 850 -25.74 -21.28 -17.56
C SER A 850 -24.65 -20.35 -17.05
N SER A 851 -25.01 -19.16 -16.58
CA SER A 851 -24.04 -18.15 -16.13
C SER A 851 -23.60 -18.44 -14.71
N ASN A 852 -22.30 -18.34 -14.47
CA ASN A 852 -21.72 -18.40 -13.14
C ASN A 852 -21.49 -16.98 -12.59
N TYR A 853 -20.95 -16.89 -11.38
CA TYR A 853 -20.54 -15.60 -10.82
C TYR A 853 -19.63 -14.83 -11.80
N TYR A 854 -18.60 -15.50 -12.31
CA TYR A 854 -17.60 -14.94 -13.23
C TYR A 854 -17.89 -15.26 -14.71
N PHE A 855 -17.22 -14.56 -15.63
CA PHE A 855 -17.20 -14.94 -17.04
C PHE A 855 -16.53 -16.29 -17.20
N THR A 856 -17.12 -17.18 -17.98
CA THR A 856 -16.61 -18.54 -18.18
C THR A 856 -16.51 -18.90 -19.67
N PRO A 857 -15.47 -19.64 -20.08
CA PRO A 857 -15.43 -20.23 -21.41
C PRO A 857 -16.46 -21.35 -21.53
N LYS A 858 -17.21 -21.38 -22.62
CA LYS A 858 -18.20 -22.42 -22.94
C LYS A 858 -18.26 -22.65 -24.45
N ASP A 859 -17.93 -23.86 -24.89
CA ASP A 859 -18.01 -24.30 -26.29
C ASP A 859 -17.32 -23.36 -27.30
N GLY A 860 -16.14 -22.83 -26.94
CA GLY A 860 -15.40 -21.85 -27.76
C GLY A 860 -15.96 -20.43 -27.73
N LYS A 861 -16.94 -20.16 -26.87
CA LYS A 861 -17.56 -18.84 -26.62
C LYS A 861 -17.33 -18.42 -25.17
N ILE A 862 -17.73 -17.19 -24.81
CA ILE A 862 -17.68 -16.70 -23.43
C ILE A 862 -19.09 -16.50 -22.91
N MET A 863 -19.43 -17.16 -21.81
CA MET A 863 -20.66 -16.93 -21.05
C MET A 863 -20.50 -15.69 -20.17
N TYR A 864 -21.50 -14.80 -20.19
CA TYR A 864 -21.49 -13.58 -19.38
C TYR A 864 -21.54 -13.91 -17.89
N GLY A 865 -20.67 -13.28 -17.08
CA GLY A 865 -20.70 -13.46 -15.63
C GLY A 865 -21.83 -12.66 -14.97
N LEU A 866 -22.56 -13.27 -14.03
CA LEU A 866 -23.63 -12.59 -13.29
C LEU A 866 -23.11 -11.37 -12.50
N SER A 867 -21.87 -11.45 -12.01
CA SER A 867 -21.17 -10.36 -11.31
C SER A 867 -21.01 -9.08 -12.12
N ALA A 868 -20.97 -9.18 -13.46
CA ALA A 868 -20.81 -8.03 -14.35
C ALA A 868 -22.14 -7.31 -14.65
N ILE A 869 -23.26 -7.80 -14.12
CA ILE A 869 -24.57 -7.15 -14.24
C ILE A 869 -24.68 -6.06 -13.16
N LYS A 870 -24.83 -4.82 -13.58
CA LYS A 870 -24.89 -3.66 -12.70
C LYS A 870 -26.08 -3.75 -11.74
N GLY A 871 -25.77 -3.79 -10.45
CA GLY A 871 -26.78 -3.83 -9.38
C GLY A 871 -27.03 -5.23 -8.80
N LEU A 872 -26.36 -6.27 -9.30
CA LEU A 872 -26.31 -7.58 -8.65
C LEU A 872 -25.13 -7.63 -7.69
N GLY A 873 -25.38 -8.03 -6.44
CA GLY A 873 -24.35 -8.28 -5.45
C GLY A 873 -23.89 -9.74 -5.45
N LYS A 874 -22.70 -10.00 -4.93
CA LYS A 874 -22.16 -11.35 -4.74
C LYS A 874 -23.13 -12.33 -4.02
N PRO A 875 -23.77 -11.95 -2.91
CA PRO A 875 -24.70 -12.85 -2.22
C PRO A 875 -25.82 -13.37 -3.12
N VAL A 876 -26.36 -12.53 -4.01
CA VAL A 876 -27.43 -12.92 -4.93
C VAL A 876 -26.93 -13.92 -5.98
N CYS A 877 -25.75 -13.67 -6.54
CA CYS A 877 -25.20 -14.52 -7.58
C CYS A 877 -24.79 -15.90 -7.03
N ASP A 878 -24.25 -15.92 -5.81
CA ASP A 878 -23.93 -17.15 -5.09
C ASP A 878 -25.23 -17.94 -4.81
N GLU A 879 -26.27 -17.29 -4.32
CA GLU A 879 -27.58 -17.92 -4.06
C GLU A 879 -28.23 -18.52 -5.32
N ILE A 880 -28.18 -17.82 -6.46
CA ILE A 880 -28.65 -18.35 -7.76
C ILE A 880 -27.89 -19.61 -8.15
N SER A 881 -26.56 -19.61 -7.96
CA SER A 881 -25.70 -20.72 -8.37
C SER A 881 -25.91 -21.93 -7.46
N GLU A 882 -25.92 -21.73 -6.15
CA GLU A 882 -26.15 -22.77 -5.13
C GLU A 882 -27.55 -23.40 -5.29
N GLU A 883 -28.57 -22.58 -5.51
CA GLU A 883 -29.93 -23.09 -5.69
C GLU A 883 -30.08 -23.88 -6.98
N ARG A 884 -29.43 -23.45 -8.07
CA ARG A 884 -29.38 -24.20 -9.32
C ARG A 884 -28.67 -25.54 -9.16
N GLU A 885 -27.57 -25.59 -8.41
CA GLU A 885 -26.87 -26.85 -8.11
C GLU A 885 -27.72 -27.79 -7.25
N ARG A 886 -28.47 -27.25 -6.28
CA ARG A 886 -29.32 -28.03 -5.38
C ARG A 886 -30.62 -28.53 -6.03
N GLY A 887 -31.32 -27.65 -6.74
CA GLY A 887 -32.69 -27.89 -7.24
C GLY A 887 -32.77 -28.09 -8.76
N GLY A 888 -31.65 -28.02 -9.49
CA GLY A 888 -31.60 -28.12 -10.95
C GLY A 888 -31.96 -26.82 -11.67
N GLU A 889 -32.07 -26.89 -13.01
CA GLU A 889 -32.38 -25.74 -13.86
C GLU A 889 -33.72 -25.09 -13.50
N PHE A 890 -33.76 -23.76 -13.56
CA PHE A 890 -34.98 -22.98 -13.41
C PHE A 890 -35.85 -23.13 -14.65
N LYS A 891 -37.12 -23.48 -14.45
CA LYS A 891 -38.08 -23.75 -15.53
C LYS A 891 -38.89 -22.52 -15.96
N SER A 892 -39.04 -21.55 -15.06
CA SER A 892 -39.86 -20.34 -15.25
C SER A 892 -39.38 -19.22 -14.30
N LEU A 893 -39.89 -18.00 -14.46
CA LEU A 893 -39.66 -16.92 -13.49
C LEU A 893 -40.33 -17.23 -12.14
N THR A 894 -41.50 -17.85 -12.16
CA THR A 894 -42.22 -18.28 -10.94
C THR A 894 -41.43 -19.35 -10.18
N ASP A 895 -40.84 -20.31 -10.88
CA ASP A 895 -39.95 -21.33 -10.30
C ASP A 895 -38.70 -20.68 -9.69
N PHE A 896 -38.04 -19.79 -10.45
CA PHE A 896 -36.88 -19.03 -9.97
C PHE A 896 -37.19 -18.23 -8.70
N VAL A 897 -38.28 -17.44 -8.71
CA VAL A 897 -38.65 -16.63 -7.56
C VAL A 897 -39.05 -17.51 -6.38
N SER A 898 -39.84 -18.57 -6.59
CA SER A 898 -40.26 -19.47 -5.50
C SER A 898 -39.10 -20.18 -4.78
N ARG A 899 -37.97 -20.38 -5.47
CA ARG A 899 -36.79 -21.06 -4.95
C ARG A 899 -35.78 -20.12 -4.29
N ILE A 900 -35.83 -18.82 -4.62
CA ILE A 900 -34.82 -17.80 -4.24
C ILE A 900 -35.46 -16.54 -3.62
N SER A 901 -36.75 -16.55 -3.24
CA SER A 901 -37.42 -15.40 -2.57
C SER A 901 -36.92 -15.24 -1.13
N SER A 902 -35.63 -14.99 -0.94
CA SER A 902 -35.01 -14.71 0.34
C SER A 902 -34.78 -13.21 0.52
N LYS A 903 -34.24 -12.79 1.67
CA LYS A 903 -33.88 -11.40 1.96
C LYS A 903 -32.93 -10.75 0.93
N ASN A 904 -32.24 -11.54 0.10
CA ASN A 904 -31.21 -11.03 -0.82
C ASN A 904 -31.75 -10.69 -2.22
N VAL A 905 -32.83 -11.34 -2.68
CA VAL A 905 -33.39 -11.12 -4.02
C VAL A 905 -34.62 -10.22 -3.91
N ASN A 906 -34.46 -8.96 -4.31
CA ASN A 906 -35.55 -7.98 -4.27
C ASN A 906 -36.07 -7.67 -5.68
N LYS A 907 -37.15 -6.88 -5.72
CA LYS A 907 -37.79 -6.40 -6.96
C LYS A 907 -36.80 -5.83 -7.98
N ARG A 908 -35.79 -5.08 -7.51
CA ARG A 908 -34.77 -4.47 -8.38
C ARG A 908 -33.84 -5.51 -8.98
N THR A 909 -33.51 -6.57 -8.24
CA THR A 909 -32.69 -7.68 -8.75
C THR A 909 -33.39 -8.38 -9.90
N ILE A 910 -34.65 -8.79 -9.72
CA ILE A 910 -35.43 -9.47 -10.77
C ILE A 910 -35.58 -8.58 -12.00
N GLU A 911 -35.90 -7.30 -11.79
CA GLU A 911 -35.98 -6.30 -12.86
C GLU A 911 -34.67 -6.24 -13.67
N THR A 912 -33.53 -6.24 -12.97
CA THR A 912 -32.20 -6.17 -13.58
C THR A 912 -31.88 -7.43 -14.39
N LEU A 913 -32.22 -8.61 -13.88
CA LEU A 913 -32.03 -9.89 -14.57
C LEU A 913 -32.89 -10.00 -15.85
N ILE A 914 -34.14 -9.55 -15.80
CA ILE A 914 -35.01 -9.49 -17.00
C ILE A 914 -34.43 -8.52 -18.02
N LYS A 915 -34.07 -7.30 -17.62
CA LYS A 915 -33.44 -6.30 -18.50
C LYS A 915 -32.16 -6.83 -19.16
N ALA A 916 -31.36 -7.57 -18.41
CA ALA A 916 -30.12 -8.21 -18.86
C ALA A 916 -30.33 -9.34 -19.88
N GLY A 917 -31.52 -9.93 -19.92
CA GLY A 917 -31.84 -11.10 -20.75
C GLY A 917 -31.51 -12.43 -20.10
N ALA A 918 -31.32 -12.46 -18.78
CA ALA A 918 -30.97 -13.67 -18.04
C ALA A 918 -32.04 -14.77 -18.10
N PHE A 919 -33.27 -14.43 -18.49
CA PHE A 919 -34.39 -15.35 -18.64
C PHE A 919 -34.75 -15.66 -20.11
N ASP A 920 -34.00 -15.17 -21.10
CA ASP A 920 -34.39 -15.25 -22.52
C ASP A 920 -34.58 -16.68 -23.05
N LYS A 921 -33.91 -17.68 -22.43
CA LYS A 921 -34.09 -19.10 -22.76
C LYS A 921 -35.34 -19.73 -22.13
N ILE A 922 -35.81 -19.17 -21.02
CA ILE A 922 -37.00 -19.59 -20.31
C ILE A 922 -38.22 -18.96 -20.99
N GLU A 923 -38.19 -17.63 -21.16
CA GLU A 923 -39.22 -16.87 -21.86
C GLU A 923 -38.55 -15.72 -22.65
N PRO A 924 -38.61 -15.73 -23.99
CA PRO A 924 -37.97 -14.71 -24.83
C PRO A 924 -38.65 -13.34 -24.79
N ASN A 925 -39.92 -13.25 -24.35
CA ASN A 925 -40.67 -12.00 -24.24
C ASN A 925 -40.37 -11.28 -22.93
N ARG A 926 -39.30 -10.48 -22.92
CA ARG A 926 -38.87 -9.71 -21.74
C ARG A 926 -39.95 -8.73 -21.27
N ASN A 927 -40.74 -8.16 -22.18
CA ASN A 927 -41.83 -7.25 -21.82
C ASN A 927 -42.94 -7.95 -21.01
N ALA A 928 -43.31 -9.17 -21.42
CA ALA A 928 -44.28 -9.97 -20.70
C ALA A 928 -43.80 -10.33 -19.29
N LEU A 929 -42.54 -10.77 -19.16
CA LEU A 929 -41.89 -11.00 -17.85
C LEU A 929 -41.86 -9.72 -17.00
N PHE A 930 -41.50 -8.58 -17.60
CA PHE A 930 -41.39 -7.30 -16.91
C PHE A 930 -42.74 -6.78 -16.38
N ILE A 931 -43.85 -7.11 -17.03
CA ILE A 931 -45.18 -6.77 -16.52
C ILE A 931 -45.61 -7.76 -15.42
N ALA A 932 -45.23 -9.02 -15.53
CA ALA A 932 -45.68 -10.09 -14.63
C ALA A 932 -44.89 -10.18 -13.32
N TYR A 933 -43.57 -9.88 -13.33
CA TYR A 933 -42.68 -10.14 -12.19
C TYR A 933 -43.12 -9.54 -10.84
N PRO A 934 -43.73 -8.34 -10.74
CA PRO A 934 -44.11 -7.80 -9.44
C PRO A 934 -45.17 -8.68 -8.78
N LYS A 935 -46.15 -9.15 -9.56
CA LYS A 935 -47.21 -10.04 -9.06
C LYS A 935 -46.71 -11.44 -8.72
N ILE A 936 -45.70 -11.92 -9.45
CA ILE A 936 -45.06 -13.21 -9.16
C ILE A 936 -44.30 -13.14 -7.83
N LEU A 937 -43.55 -12.06 -7.62
CA LEU A 937 -42.81 -11.82 -6.38
C LEU A 937 -43.76 -11.65 -5.17
N ASP A 938 -44.79 -10.81 -5.30
CA ASP A 938 -45.77 -10.60 -4.23
C ASP A 938 -46.46 -11.90 -3.80
N LYS A 939 -46.69 -12.84 -4.74
CA LYS A 939 -47.28 -14.16 -4.45
C LYS A 939 -46.31 -15.11 -3.75
N ALA A 940 -45.03 -15.07 -4.12
CA ALA A 940 -44.01 -15.90 -3.49
C ALA A 940 -43.76 -15.46 -2.04
N ASP A 941 -43.64 -14.15 -1.81
CA ASP A 941 -43.46 -13.57 -0.47
C ASP A 941 -44.65 -13.90 0.46
N ALA A 942 -45.87 -13.91 -0.07
CA ALA A 942 -47.07 -14.28 0.69
C ALA A 942 -47.13 -15.76 1.10
N ASN A 943 -46.43 -16.64 0.38
CA ASN A 943 -46.36 -18.07 0.70
C ASN A 943 -45.26 -18.38 1.75
N ASP A 944 -44.23 -17.54 1.85
CA ASP A 944 -43.08 -17.73 2.75
C ASP A 944 -43.41 -17.37 4.22
N ASP A 945 -44.36 -16.45 4.43
CA ASP A 945 -44.88 -16.03 5.75
C ASP A 945 -45.59 -17.16 6.53
N HIS A 946 -45.82 -18.32 5.91
CA HIS A 946 -46.44 -19.49 6.51
C HIS A 946 -45.44 -20.57 6.99
N GLY A 947 -44.14 -20.40 6.78
CA GLY A 947 -43.09 -21.38 7.12
C GLY A 947 -42.70 -21.50 8.60
N PHE A 948 -43.18 -20.63 9.50
CA PHE A 948 -42.73 -20.60 10.91
C PHE A 948 -43.53 -21.52 11.86
N THR A 949 -44.50 -22.28 11.36
CA THR A 949 -45.26 -23.26 12.15
C THR A 949 -45.13 -24.62 11.47
N GLY A 950 -44.69 -25.66 12.18
CA GLY A 950 -44.46 -27.02 11.66
C GLY A 950 -45.71 -27.77 11.16
N GLN A 951 -46.52 -27.12 10.31
CA GLN A 951 -47.60 -27.69 9.53
C GLN A 951 -47.09 -28.03 8.14
N VAL A 952 -47.43 -29.24 7.68
CA VAL A 952 -47.26 -29.65 6.27
C VAL A 952 -48.09 -28.70 5.41
N SER A 953 -47.46 -28.03 4.45
CA SER A 953 -48.15 -27.09 3.56
C SER A 953 -49.16 -27.83 2.68
N LEU A 954 -50.30 -27.19 2.36
CA LEU A 954 -51.25 -27.73 1.37
C LEU A 954 -50.55 -28.01 0.03
N PHE A 955 -49.48 -27.26 -0.26
CA PHE A 955 -48.61 -27.43 -1.41
C PHE A 955 -47.90 -28.79 -1.41
N ASP A 956 -47.45 -29.29 -0.25
CA ASP A 956 -46.78 -30.58 -0.12
C ASP A 956 -47.71 -31.77 -0.44
N LEU A 957 -49.01 -31.58 -0.21
CA LEU A 957 -50.08 -32.56 -0.44
C LEU A 957 -50.61 -32.58 -1.88
N MET A 958 -50.14 -31.69 -2.76
CA MET A 958 -50.56 -31.62 -4.16
C MET A 958 -49.94 -32.74 -5.01
N SER A 959 -50.68 -33.17 -6.05
CA SER A 959 -50.18 -34.11 -7.05
C SER A 959 -48.97 -33.51 -7.80
N ALA A 960 -48.10 -34.37 -8.36
CA ALA A 960 -46.94 -33.88 -9.12
C ALA A 960 -47.35 -33.00 -10.32
N GLU A 961 -48.48 -33.31 -10.97
CA GLU A 961 -49.03 -32.54 -12.10
C GLU A 961 -49.56 -31.16 -11.67
N ASP A 962 -50.17 -31.04 -10.48
CA ASP A 962 -50.65 -29.76 -9.98
C ASP A 962 -49.52 -28.88 -9.42
N LYS A 963 -48.43 -29.48 -8.91
CA LYS A 963 -47.21 -28.77 -8.51
C LYS A 963 -46.51 -28.15 -9.72
N GLU A 964 -46.41 -28.88 -10.84
CA GLU A 964 -45.82 -28.35 -12.08
C GLU A 964 -46.65 -27.21 -12.68
N ARG A 965 -47.99 -27.30 -12.67
CA ARG A 965 -48.87 -26.20 -13.14
C ARG A 965 -48.74 -24.91 -12.32
N ASN A 966 -48.47 -25.01 -11.03
CA ASN A 966 -48.31 -23.84 -10.15
C ASN A 966 -46.94 -23.14 -10.32
N LEU A 967 -46.00 -23.76 -11.04
CA LEU A 967 -44.70 -23.19 -11.36
C LEU A 967 -44.68 -22.54 -12.75
N GLU A 968 -45.79 -22.53 -13.52
CA GLU A 968 -45.84 -21.84 -14.82
C GLU A 968 -46.06 -20.33 -14.67
N ASP A 969 -45.42 -19.53 -15.53
CA ASP A 969 -45.61 -18.08 -15.57
C ASP A 969 -46.95 -17.73 -16.24
N ASN A 970 -47.86 -17.09 -15.50
CA ASN A 970 -49.09 -16.54 -16.08
C ASN A 970 -48.80 -15.17 -16.70
N LEU A 971 -48.27 -15.19 -17.93
CA LEU A 971 -47.80 -14.02 -18.65
C LEU A 971 -48.90 -13.31 -19.46
N PRO A 972 -48.87 -11.97 -19.53
CA PRO A 972 -49.79 -11.22 -20.38
C PRO A 972 -49.42 -11.36 -21.87
N ASP A 973 -50.43 -11.45 -22.74
CA ASP A 973 -50.25 -11.43 -24.19
C ASP A 973 -49.96 -9.99 -24.67
N VAL A 974 -48.66 -9.66 -24.74
CA VAL A 974 -48.16 -8.35 -25.17
C VAL A 974 -46.99 -8.52 -26.14
N PRO A 975 -46.79 -7.60 -27.09
CA PRO A 975 -45.57 -7.61 -27.90
C PRO A 975 -44.33 -7.40 -27.02
N ASP A 976 -43.23 -8.06 -27.40
CA ASP A 976 -41.93 -7.83 -26.76
C ASP A 976 -41.43 -6.39 -27.02
N TRP A 977 -40.44 -5.96 -26.25
CA TRP A 977 -39.78 -4.67 -26.41
C TRP A 977 -39.22 -4.50 -27.83
N SER A 978 -39.29 -3.27 -28.36
CA SER A 978 -38.62 -2.95 -29.61
C SER A 978 -37.10 -3.17 -29.49
N LYS A 979 -36.42 -3.39 -30.62
CA LYS A 979 -34.96 -3.56 -30.62
C LYS A 979 -34.23 -2.41 -29.93
N GLN A 980 -34.70 -1.17 -30.10
CA GLN A 980 -34.09 0.01 -29.47
C GLN A 980 -34.27 -0.01 -27.95
N GLU A 981 -35.43 -0.43 -27.45
CA GLU A 981 -35.70 -0.57 -26.02
C GLU A 981 -34.87 -1.70 -25.41
N ARG A 982 -34.83 -2.88 -26.04
CA ARG A 982 -33.99 -4.01 -25.59
C ARG A 982 -32.52 -3.60 -25.43
N LEU A 983 -31.97 -2.95 -26.45
CA LEU A 983 -30.59 -2.46 -26.42
C LEU A 983 -30.39 -1.34 -25.38
N GLY A 984 -31.38 -0.48 -25.19
CA GLY A 984 -31.38 0.55 -24.14
C GLY A 984 -31.24 -0.07 -22.74
N TYR A 985 -32.05 -1.09 -22.45
CA TYR A 985 -31.99 -1.80 -21.17
C TYR A 985 -30.71 -2.61 -20.99
N GLU A 986 -30.24 -3.30 -22.03
CA GLU A 986 -28.93 -3.98 -21.97
C GLU A 986 -27.81 -3.01 -21.65
N LYS A 987 -27.77 -1.84 -22.29
CA LYS A 987 -26.76 -0.82 -21.98
C LYS A 987 -26.90 -0.26 -20.57
N GLU A 988 -28.12 -0.14 -20.04
CA GLU A 988 -28.37 0.31 -18.67
C GLU A 988 -27.76 -0.65 -17.64
N VAL A 989 -27.97 -1.96 -17.81
CA VAL A 989 -27.63 -2.97 -16.79
C VAL A 989 -26.36 -3.75 -17.08
N LEU A 990 -25.99 -3.97 -18.34
CA LEU A 990 -24.75 -4.64 -18.76
C LEU A 990 -23.65 -3.64 -19.13
N GLY A 991 -24.02 -2.39 -19.44
CA GLY A 991 -23.08 -1.39 -19.98
C GLY A 991 -22.76 -1.57 -21.47
N VAL A 992 -23.12 -2.70 -22.06
CA VAL A 992 -22.87 -3.08 -23.46
C VAL A 992 -24.14 -3.53 -24.16
N TYR A 993 -24.10 -3.50 -25.49
CA TYR A 993 -25.09 -4.14 -26.36
C TYR A 993 -24.65 -5.58 -26.63
N ILE A 994 -25.39 -6.57 -26.11
CA ILE A 994 -25.09 -7.99 -26.32
C ILE A 994 -25.88 -8.55 -27.50
N SER A 995 -27.15 -8.19 -27.62
CA SER A 995 -28.04 -8.68 -28.69
C SER A 995 -28.01 -7.85 -29.99
N GLY A 996 -27.07 -6.88 -30.09
CA GLY A 996 -27.08 -5.80 -31.09
C GLY A 996 -25.91 -5.75 -32.05
#